data_AF-A0A9C6XTV7-F1
#
_entry.id   AF-A0A9C6XTV7-F1
#
_cell.length_a   1.000
_cell.length_b   1.000
_cell.length_c   1.000
_cell.angle_alpha   90.00
_cell.angle_beta   90.00
_cell.angle_gamma   90.00
#
_symmetry.space_group_name_H-M   'P 1'
#
loop_
_entity.id
_entity.type
_entity.pdbx_description
1 polymer ?
#
loop_
_entity_poly.entity_id
_entity_poly.type
_entity_poly.pdbx_seq_one_letter_code
_entity_poly.pdbx_strand_id
1 'polypeptide(L)'
;MSAGTNLVVPVVLWGKSAPTHCISCIFLSRDQRTLVTGCHDGQICLWQVDPDTLQMIPRCLLVGHTAPILCLARVSVVSDNNYIVSSSESGEMCTWDLVDGKCREVVKLPYVHTNMQAYHMCGSDDIRLFCNGYYAEVLIMDPFSLEVLFTLSSRMSPDWICALHVLRPAKRKDDVILGLTTTGMVKVWTLQGNESKATEPHYEHESKQIRCLNALSMSCCGGNQRTVVIVCAKYWQIYDAGDFSILCSVQAPRSERWISADFLSTDRVIAWSDEGKGYMYKLPANSVADNKEFHSAATESDTPFLYCVLAVPNDRPMSCPPAMRYHEVSRSGKVQKYLLRGDSDGAVVVWNIPEVTNSQLAQIKQEEFDKPPGMPPTMSTSLTKAWAAMQPSPVGILDQLERGGTPRVPLTASMYLPQQSRLVVGREDGSIIIVPATQTVMLHLLHGNHQQYDDWPPHQRLIGHVGRVNCLLYPHLVHPRYERAHLVSGGVDFAVCLWDLYSGTLLHRFCVHAGEITQLLVPPNNCSTRVQKCICSVASDHSVTLLGLTERKCVVLASRHLFPVVTIKWRPLDDFMIVGCSDGSVYVWQMETGHLDRVLHGISAEEVLYACDENTSTATAGDSGLANPAVHFFRGLRHRNLSAIRHATQRGIHQLQQLSHHNQQDGSLQQKGRAMPLMIQGLRTNPKDPESHILCFDIEALIVELLTEEYGAMSPGSLEAQGLINQSEYEKVFALTQSASPDAGKKIADFFGRVKDKAGDLERSLKEKDRHDLLGRVKDKAGTFERSIKEKDRHGILAKMKEGAETMQTKIQAKAESVGLRASDKSSE
;
A
#
# COMPACT_ATOMS: atom_id res chain seq x y z
N MET A 1 26.05 7.10 -5.20
CA MET A 1 24.86 6.50 -4.55
C MET A 1 24.02 5.87 -5.66
N SER A 2 24.20 4.58 -5.92
CA SER A 2 23.25 3.78 -6.70
C SER A 2 22.62 2.82 -5.69
N ALA A 3 21.30 2.89 -5.52
CA ALA A 3 20.57 1.83 -4.85
C ALA A 3 20.86 0.54 -5.65
N GLY A 4 21.59 -0.41 -5.05
CA GLY A 4 21.56 -1.77 -5.54
C GLY A 4 20.11 -2.21 -5.45
N THR A 5 19.52 -2.57 -6.58
CA THR A 5 18.17 -3.13 -6.58
C THR A 5 18.28 -4.54 -6.04
N ASN A 6 18.24 -4.72 -4.71
CA ASN A 6 18.10 -6.05 -4.11
C ASN A 6 16.82 -6.66 -4.68
N LEU A 7 16.97 -7.60 -5.61
CA LEU A 7 15.84 -8.29 -6.20
C LEU A 7 15.27 -9.22 -5.13
N VAL A 8 14.16 -8.79 -4.52
CA VAL A 8 13.43 -9.58 -3.54
C VAL A 8 12.25 -10.25 -4.23
N VAL A 9 12.16 -11.58 -4.13
CA VAL A 9 11.04 -12.35 -4.66
C VAL A 9 10.12 -12.75 -3.50
N PRO A 10 8.91 -12.18 -3.40
CA PRO A 10 7.93 -12.59 -2.40
C PRO A 10 7.13 -13.81 -2.87
N VAL A 11 7.01 -14.83 -2.02
CA VAL A 11 6.14 -16.00 -2.21
C VAL A 11 5.20 -16.10 -1.03
N VAL A 12 3.89 -16.25 -1.26
CA VAL A 12 2.90 -16.28 -0.18
C VAL A 12 2.37 -17.69 0.04
N LEU A 13 2.42 -18.15 1.29
CA LEU A 13 1.76 -19.37 1.77
C LEU A 13 0.49 -18.97 2.52
N TRP A 14 -0.65 -19.10 1.85
CA TRP A 14 -1.93 -18.64 2.35
C TRP A 14 -2.64 -19.60 3.32
N GLY A 15 -2.37 -20.91 3.22
CA GLY A 15 -3.21 -21.91 3.90
C GLY A 15 -4.51 -22.22 3.17
N LYS A 16 -5.25 -23.20 3.72
CA LYS A 16 -6.42 -23.78 3.03
C LYS A 16 -7.69 -22.93 3.14
N SER A 17 -7.74 -22.00 4.09
CA SER A 17 -8.85 -21.07 4.24
C SER A 17 -8.62 -19.87 3.32
N ALA A 18 -9.64 -19.50 2.55
CA ALA A 18 -9.58 -18.30 1.74
C ALA A 18 -9.49 -17.05 2.64
N PRO A 19 -8.74 -16.02 2.24
CA PRO A 19 -8.78 -14.74 2.93
C PRO A 19 -10.18 -14.12 2.83
N THR A 20 -10.62 -13.45 3.89
CA THR A 20 -11.88 -12.69 3.88
C THR A 20 -11.74 -11.44 3.01
N HIS A 21 -12.82 -11.08 2.32
CA HIS A 21 -12.81 -9.98 1.35
C HIS A 21 -14.17 -9.30 1.28
N CYS A 22 -14.51 -8.51 2.30
CA CYS A 22 -15.75 -7.75 2.36
C CYS A 22 -15.75 -6.61 1.34
N ILE A 23 -16.42 -6.79 0.20
CA ILE A 23 -16.27 -5.90 -0.96
C ILE A 23 -16.91 -4.53 -0.69
N SER A 24 -16.10 -3.47 -0.76
CA SER A 24 -16.53 -2.08 -0.58
C SER A 24 -16.73 -1.33 -1.90
N CYS A 25 -15.96 -1.68 -2.93
CA CYS A 25 -16.06 -1.07 -4.24
C CYS A 25 -15.69 -2.08 -5.33
N ILE A 26 -16.32 -1.96 -6.51
CA ILE A 26 -16.13 -2.89 -7.62
C ILE A 26 -15.97 -2.16 -8.96
N PHE A 27 -15.18 -2.73 -9.86
CA PHE A 27 -14.90 -2.17 -11.18
C PHE A 27 -14.63 -3.29 -12.19
N LEU A 28 -15.10 -3.12 -13.43
CA LEU A 28 -14.75 -3.99 -14.57
C LEU A 28 -14.01 -3.17 -15.63
N SER A 29 -12.90 -3.70 -16.14
CA SER A 29 -12.14 -3.07 -17.20
C SER A 29 -12.90 -3.04 -18.53
N ARG A 30 -12.61 -2.05 -19.38
CA ARG A 30 -13.26 -1.90 -20.70
C ARG A 30 -13.04 -3.08 -21.64
N ASP A 31 -11.92 -3.78 -21.51
CA ASP A 31 -11.64 -5.00 -22.29
C ASP A 31 -12.32 -6.25 -21.71
N GLN A 32 -13.04 -6.11 -20.58
CA GLN A 32 -13.71 -7.19 -19.85
C GLN A 32 -12.77 -8.33 -19.45
N ARG A 33 -11.47 -8.03 -19.29
CA ARG A 33 -10.45 -9.02 -18.90
C ARG A 33 -10.05 -8.95 -17.44
N THR A 34 -10.31 -7.82 -16.78
CA THR A 34 -9.91 -7.59 -15.41
C THR A 34 -11.05 -6.96 -14.62
N LEU A 35 -11.48 -7.64 -13.56
CA LEU A 35 -12.38 -7.08 -12.56
C LEU A 35 -11.57 -6.78 -11.29
N VAL A 36 -11.84 -5.64 -10.68
CA VAL A 36 -11.14 -5.15 -9.50
C VAL A 36 -12.17 -4.97 -8.39
N THR A 37 -11.86 -5.49 -7.22
CA THR A 37 -12.70 -5.35 -6.01
C THR A 37 -11.85 -4.83 -4.87
N GLY A 38 -12.24 -3.72 -4.26
CA GLY A 38 -11.66 -3.23 -3.01
C GLY A 38 -12.39 -3.79 -1.80
N CYS A 39 -11.69 -3.87 -0.67
CA CYS A 39 -12.17 -4.44 0.58
C CYS A 39 -12.31 -3.38 1.68
N HIS A 40 -13.23 -3.59 2.61
CA HIS A 40 -13.30 -2.84 3.87
C HIS A 40 -12.05 -3.05 4.77
N ASP A 41 -11.28 -4.12 4.55
CA ASP A 41 -10.04 -4.39 5.29
C ASP A 41 -8.78 -3.84 4.59
N GLY A 42 -8.92 -2.98 3.56
CA GLY A 42 -7.78 -2.32 2.90
C GLY A 42 -7.10 -3.12 1.78
N GLN A 43 -7.62 -4.30 1.45
CA GLN A 43 -7.09 -5.14 0.36
C GLN A 43 -7.80 -4.88 -0.97
N ILE A 44 -7.11 -5.09 -2.08
CA ILE A 44 -7.69 -5.07 -3.43
C ILE A 44 -7.48 -6.43 -4.07
N CYS A 45 -8.55 -7.07 -4.52
CA CYS A 45 -8.43 -8.29 -5.32
C CYS A 45 -8.58 -7.97 -6.82
N LEU A 46 -7.63 -8.46 -7.61
CA LEU A 46 -7.66 -8.46 -9.07
C LEU A 46 -8.15 -9.83 -9.55
N TRP A 47 -9.19 -9.81 -10.38
CA TRP A 47 -9.83 -10.98 -10.97
C TRP A 47 -9.56 -10.97 -12.47
N GLN A 48 -9.06 -12.08 -12.99
CA GLN A 48 -9.04 -12.32 -14.41
C GLN A 48 -10.42 -12.77 -14.86
N VAL A 49 -10.94 -12.13 -15.89
CA VAL A 49 -12.27 -12.38 -16.44
C VAL A 49 -12.11 -12.91 -17.86
N ASP A 50 -12.82 -13.98 -18.17
CA ASP A 50 -13.02 -14.42 -19.55
C ASP A 50 -14.12 -13.55 -20.20
N PRO A 51 -13.83 -12.74 -21.22
CA PRO A 51 -14.80 -11.85 -21.84
C PRO A 51 -15.99 -12.55 -22.50
N ASP A 52 -15.87 -13.84 -22.84
CA ASP A 52 -16.92 -14.57 -23.56
C ASP A 52 -17.85 -15.32 -22.58
N THR A 53 -17.31 -15.86 -21.49
CA THR A 53 -18.07 -16.63 -20.50
C THR A 53 -18.38 -15.86 -19.21
N LEU A 54 -17.71 -14.72 -18.99
CA LEU A 54 -17.72 -13.96 -17.74
C LEU A 54 -17.26 -14.79 -16.52
N GLN A 55 -16.57 -15.91 -16.74
CA GLN A 55 -15.93 -16.64 -15.66
C GLN A 55 -14.78 -15.82 -15.08
N MET A 56 -14.73 -15.77 -13.76
CA MET A 56 -13.80 -14.92 -13.01
C MET A 56 -12.92 -15.78 -12.12
N ILE A 57 -11.61 -15.60 -12.23
CA ILE A 57 -10.59 -16.29 -11.45
C ILE A 57 -9.77 -15.23 -10.70
N PRO A 58 -9.65 -15.30 -9.36
CA PRO A 58 -8.80 -14.38 -8.63
C PRO A 58 -7.35 -14.58 -9.04
N ARG A 59 -6.68 -13.49 -9.44
CA ARG A 59 -5.31 -13.48 -9.94
C ARG A 59 -4.31 -12.99 -8.90
N CYS A 60 -4.63 -11.90 -8.21
CA CYS A 60 -3.72 -11.25 -7.27
C CYS A 60 -4.49 -10.53 -6.17
N LEU A 61 -3.90 -10.47 -4.97
CA LEU A 61 -4.36 -9.66 -3.86
C LEU A 61 -3.32 -8.58 -3.57
N LEU A 62 -3.70 -7.32 -3.77
CA LEU A 62 -2.87 -6.15 -3.51
C LEU A 62 -3.11 -5.71 -2.07
N VAL A 63 -2.03 -5.59 -1.32
CA VAL A 63 -2.05 -5.18 0.09
C VAL A 63 -1.19 -3.94 0.22
N GLY A 64 -1.76 -2.86 0.78
CA GLY A 64 -1.05 -1.60 0.97
C GLY A 64 -1.83 -0.56 1.76
N HIS A 65 -3.16 -0.55 1.67
CA HIS A 65 -3.98 0.31 2.53
C HIS A 65 -4.14 -0.29 3.92
N THR A 66 -4.22 0.60 4.90
CA THR A 66 -4.45 0.25 6.32
C THR A 66 -5.90 0.39 6.76
N ALA A 67 -6.77 0.88 5.87
CA ALA A 67 -8.16 1.25 6.16
C ALA A 67 -9.10 0.87 4.99
N PRO A 68 -10.43 0.91 5.18
CA PRO A 68 -11.41 0.58 4.15
C PRO A 68 -11.19 1.35 2.85
N ILE A 69 -11.26 0.64 1.72
CA ILE A 69 -11.16 1.26 0.40
C ILE A 69 -12.53 1.82 0.02
N LEU A 70 -12.62 3.14 -0.16
CA LEU A 70 -13.89 3.80 -0.42
C LEU A 70 -14.21 3.91 -1.91
N CYS A 71 -13.18 4.15 -2.74
CA CYS A 71 -13.38 4.34 -4.16
C CYS A 71 -12.19 3.89 -5.01
N LEU A 72 -12.49 3.52 -6.26
CA LEU A 72 -11.55 3.08 -7.28
C LEU A 72 -11.82 3.83 -8.59
N ALA A 73 -10.75 4.33 -9.21
CA ALA A 73 -10.76 4.96 -10.51
C ALA A 73 -9.78 4.25 -11.45
N ARG A 74 -10.17 4.04 -12.71
CA ARG A 74 -9.30 3.48 -13.75
C ARG A 74 -8.59 4.59 -14.49
N VAL A 75 -7.29 4.42 -14.73
CA VAL A 75 -6.46 5.36 -15.48
C VAL A 75 -5.71 4.61 -16.59
N SER A 76 -5.77 5.11 -17.82
CA SER A 76 -5.24 4.43 -19.01
C SER A 76 -4.73 5.44 -20.03
N VAL A 77 -3.41 5.64 -20.12
CA VAL A 77 -2.81 6.66 -21.00
C VAL A 77 -2.59 6.17 -22.43
N VAL A 78 -2.45 4.86 -22.63
CA VAL A 78 -2.27 4.19 -23.94
C VAL A 78 -2.95 2.82 -23.86
N SER A 79 -3.28 2.21 -25.01
CA SER A 79 -4.01 0.92 -25.13
C SER A 79 -3.47 -0.25 -24.30
N ASP A 80 -2.24 -0.16 -23.78
CA ASP A 80 -1.54 -1.31 -23.19
C ASP A 80 -1.20 -1.16 -21.70
N ASN A 81 -1.21 0.07 -21.15
CA ASN A 81 -0.89 0.31 -19.74
C ASN A 81 -2.15 0.67 -18.96
N ASN A 82 -2.62 -0.31 -18.16
CA ASN A 82 -3.80 -0.20 -17.32
C ASN A 82 -3.39 0.06 -15.87
N TYR A 83 -3.76 1.21 -15.33
CA TYR A 83 -3.56 1.55 -13.93
C TYR A 83 -4.90 1.68 -13.22
N ILE A 84 -4.87 1.49 -11.91
CA ILE A 84 -5.97 1.87 -11.02
C ILE A 84 -5.46 2.79 -9.94
N VAL A 85 -6.30 3.73 -9.54
CA VAL A 85 -6.10 4.56 -8.37
C VAL A 85 -7.15 4.19 -7.34
N SER A 86 -6.70 3.92 -6.14
CA SER A 86 -7.52 3.55 -4.98
C SER A 86 -7.36 4.59 -3.89
N SER A 87 -8.44 4.90 -3.19
CA SER A 87 -8.43 5.76 -2.00
C SER A 87 -9.10 5.08 -0.81
N SER A 88 -8.52 5.24 0.37
CA SER A 88 -9.01 4.68 1.63
C SER A 88 -9.57 5.74 2.59
N GLU A 89 -10.29 5.28 3.61
CA GLU A 89 -10.83 6.11 4.68
C GLU A 89 -9.75 6.83 5.52
N SER A 90 -8.52 6.29 5.56
CA SER A 90 -7.39 6.91 6.26
C SER A 90 -6.73 8.05 5.47
N GLY A 91 -7.24 8.36 4.27
CA GLY A 91 -6.68 9.36 3.35
C GLY A 91 -5.51 8.84 2.51
N GLU A 92 -5.22 7.54 2.57
CA GLU A 92 -4.19 6.91 1.72
C GLU A 92 -4.72 6.79 0.29
N MET A 93 -3.91 7.23 -0.67
CA MET A 93 -4.12 7.04 -2.09
C MET A 93 -2.96 6.24 -2.67
N CYS A 94 -3.27 5.28 -3.53
CA CYS A 94 -2.28 4.45 -4.18
C CYS A 94 -2.59 4.26 -5.65
N THR A 95 -1.55 4.33 -6.48
CA THR A 95 -1.61 4.02 -7.91
C THR A 95 -0.98 2.66 -8.16
N TRP A 96 -1.76 1.74 -8.75
CA TRP A 96 -1.36 0.36 -8.97
C TRP A 96 -1.27 0.04 -10.45
N ASP A 97 -0.24 -0.73 -10.82
CA ASP A 97 -0.12 -1.34 -12.13
C ASP A 97 -0.97 -2.62 -12.18
N LEU A 98 -1.93 -2.70 -13.12
CA LEU A 98 -2.80 -3.88 -13.25
C LEU A 98 -2.09 -5.08 -13.90
N VAL A 99 -0.90 -4.89 -14.49
CA VAL A 99 -0.16 -5.97 -15.16
C VAL A 99 0.58 -6.83 -14.14
N ASP A 100 1.42 -6.21 -13.30
CA ASP A 100 2.23 -6.92 -12.30
C ASP A 100 1.75 -6.72 -10.85
N GLY A 101 0.75 -5.87 -10.61
CA GLY A 101 0.20 -5.60 -9.29
C GLY A 101 1.05 -4.68 -8.43
N LYS A 102 2.13 -4.10 -8.95
CA LYS A 102 2.99 -3.21 -8.14
C LYS A 102 2.30 -1.90 -7.83
N CYS A 103 2.46 -1.45 -6.59
CA CYS A 103 2.17 -0.08 -6.21
C CYS A 103 3.28 0.82 -6.77
N ARG A 104 2.90 1.84 -7.54
CA ARG A 104 3.82 2.81 -8.13
C ARG A 104 4.01 4.02 -7.25
N GLU A 105 2.90 4.59 -6.78
CA GLU A 105 2.90 5.77 -5.93
C GLU A 105 1.95 5.58 -4.76
N VAL A 106 2.34 6.15 -3.62
CA VAL A 106 1.56 6.18 -2.38
C VAL A 106 1.63 7.58 -1.80
N VAL A 107 0.48 8.19 -1.54
CA VAL A 107 0.37 9.50 -0.90
C VAL A 107 -0.67 9.42 0.20
N LYS A 108 -0.40 10.01 1.36
CA LYS A 108 -1.40 10.20 2.42
C LYS A 108 -1.83 11.65 2.46
N LEU A 109 -3.09 11.90 2.12
CA LEU A 109 -3.69 13.23 2.11
C LEU A 109 -4.54 13.46 3.36
N PRO A 110 -4.77 14.72 3.78
CA PRO A 110 -5.70 15.05 4.85
C PRO A 110 -7.17 14.93 4.43
N TYR A 111 -7.44 14.45 3.22
CA TYR A 111 -8.77 14.35 2.63
C TYR A 111 -9.23 12.89 2.57
N VAL A 112 -10.51 12.67 2.81
CA VAL A 112 -11.16 11.37 2.64
C VAL A 112 -12.03 11.42 1.40
N HIS A 113 -11.63 10.72 0.33
CA HIS A 113 -12.36 10.68 -0.93
C HIS A 113 -13.46 9.62 -0.89
N THR A 114 -14.69 10.00 -1.21
CA THR A 114 -15.83 9.08 -1.31
C THR A 114 -16.11 8.68 -2.76
N ASN A 115 -15.67 9.50 -3.74
CA ASN A 115 -15.79 9.21 -5.15
C ASN A 115 -14.62 9.82 -5.93
N MET A 116 -14.18 9.08 -6.97
CA MET A 116 -13.13 9.47 -7.89
C MET A 116 -13.55 9.12 -9.31
N GLN A 117 -13.50 10.11 -10.21
CA GLN A 117 -13.77 9.91 -11.63
C GLN A 117 -12.52 10.28 -12.44
N ALA A 118 -11.97 9.31 -13.18
CA ALA A 118 -10.93 9.58 -14.17
C ALA A 118 -11.55 10.07 -15.47
N TYR A 119 -11.03 11.17 -16.01
CA TYR A 119 -11.61 11.82 -17.18
C TYR A 119 -10.54 12.41 -18.09
N HIS A 120 -10.74 12.30 -19.40
CA HIS A 120 -9.87 12.90 -20.42
C HIS A 120 -10.34 14.31 -20.75
N MET A 121 -9.54 15.30 -20.36
CA MET A 121 -9.86 16.72 -20.55
C MET A 121 -9.87 17.12 -22.02
N CYS A 122 -10.59 18.18 -22.36
CA CYS A 122 -10.67 18.67 -23.72
C CYS A 122 -9.36 19.34 -24.11
N GLY A 123 -8.85 19.04 -25.30
CA GLY A 123 -7.60 19.65 -25.79
C GLY A 123 -6.34 19.21 -25.04
N SER A 124 -6.44 18.21 -24.16
CA SER A 124 -5.30 17.61 -23.46
C SER A 124 -5.30 16.10 -23.69
N ASP A 125 -4.12 15.52 -23.90
CA ASP A 125 -3.93 14.08 -23.95
C ASP A 125 -3.87 13.46 -22.54
N ASP A 126 -3.84 14.29 -21.49
CA ASP A 126 -3.70 13.84 -20.11
C ASP A 126 -5.04 13.45 -19.47
N ILE A 127 -5.00 12.39 -18.66
CA ILE A 127 -6.11 12.01 -17.78
C ILE A 127 -5.99 12.79 -16.48
N ARG A 128 -7.09 13.38 -16.03
CA ARG A 128 -7.21 13.97 -14.70
C ARG A 128 -8.11 13.11 -13.81
N LEU A 129 -7.82 13.11 -12.52
CA LEU A 129 -8.73 12.57 -11.50
C LEU A 129 -9.55 13.70 -10.90
N PHE A 130 -10.87 13.53 -10.90
CA PHE A 130 -11.82 14.39 -10.22
C PHE A 130 -12.24 13.70 -8.92
N CYS A 131 -11.89 14.28 -7.78
CA CYS A 131 -12.11 13.68 -6.47
C CYS A 131 -13.04 14.54 -5.62
N ASN A 132 -14.10 13.93 -5.07
CA ASN A 132 -14.96 14.53 -4.05
C ASN A 132 -15.06 13.62 -2.81
N GLY A 133 -15.47 14.20 -1.69
CA GLY A 133 -15.41 13.52 -0.40
C GLY A 133 -16.00 14.35 0.75
N TYR A 134 -15.50 14.11 1.97
CA TYR A 134 -15.92 14.84 3.16
C TYR A 134 -15.26 16.23 3.25
N TYR A 135 -15.38 17.02 2.18
CA TYR A 135 -14.86 18.37 2.04
C TYR A 135 -15.63 19.12 0.94
N ALA A 136 -15.59 20.46 0.97
CA ALA A 136 -16.46 21.31 0.15
C ALA A 136 -15.99 21.54 -1.30
N GLU A 137 -14.72 21.25 -1.57
CA GLU A 137 -14.08 21.51 -2.85
C GLU A 137 -14.06 20.24 -3.72
N VAL A 138 -13.86 20.38 -5.02
CA VAL A 138 -13.52 19.24 -5.89
C VAL A 138 -12.02 19.31 -6.19
N LEU A 139 -11.28 18.27 -5.85
CA LEU A 139 -9.84 18.22 -6.09
C LEU A 139 -9.56 17.62 -7.45
N ILE A 140 -8.77 18.31 -8.26
CA ILE A 140 -8.31 17.82 -9.55
C ILE A 140 -6.86 17.39 -9.41
N MET A 141 -6.59 16.10 -9.65
CA MET A 141 -5.29 15.50 -9.38
C MET A 141 -4.70 14.84 -10.64
N ASP A 142 -3.38 14.74 -10.65
CA ASP A 142 -2.67 13.89 -11.60
C ASP A 142 -2.70 12.43 -11.09
N PRO A 143 -3.19 11.45 -11.87
CA PRO A 143 -3.31 10.07 -11.41
C PRO A 143 -2.00 9.34 -11.18
N PHE A 144 -0.90 9.82 -11.75
CA PHE A 144 0.39 9.12 -11.69
C PHE A 144 1.21 9.59 -10.51
N SER A 145 1.35 10.90 -10.33
CA SER A 145 2.06 11.51 -9.20
C SER A 145 1.19 11.67 -7.95
N LEU A 146 -0.15 11.54 -8.09
CA LEU A 146 -1.13 11.80 -7.02
C LEU A 146 -1.05 13.23 -6.45
N GLU A 147 -0.46 14.17 -7.19
CA GLU A 147 -0.40 15.56 -6.80
C GLU A 147 -1.70 16.29 -7.13
N VAL A 148 -2.12 17.18 -6.22
CA VAL A 148 -3.22 18.12 -6.49
C VAL A 148 -2.74 19.17 -7.49
N LEU A 149 -3.45 19.26 -8.61
CA LEU A 149 -3.15 20.19 -9.68
C LEU A 149 -3.84 21.53 -9.43
N PHE A 150 -5.14 21.50 -9.19
CA PHE A 150 -5.93 22.67 -8.82
C PHE A 150 -7.24 22.21 -8.15
N THR A 151 -7.97 23.17 -7.57
CA THR A 151 -9.24 22.93 -6.88
C THR A 151 -10.38 23.69 -7.53
N LEU A 152 -11.56 23.05 -7.57
CA LEU A 152 -12.82 23.72 -7.87
C LEU A 152 -13.49 24.08 -6.55
N SER A 153 -13.54 25.37 -6.24
CA SER A 153 -14.12 25.88 -5.00
C SER A 153 -15.49 26.49 -5.30
N SER A 154 -16.26 26.73 -4.24
CA SER A 154 -17.57 27.37 -4.33
C SER A 154 -17.62 28.70 -3.58
N ARG A 155 -18.13 29.76 -4.23
CA ARG A 155 -18.42 31.05 -3.57
C ARG A 155 -19.77 31.06 -2.89
N MET A 156 -20.75 30.36 -3.46
CA MET A 156 -22.14 30.38 -3.00
C MET A 156 -22.41 29.16 -2.12
N SER A 157 -22.55 29.36 -0.80
CA SER A 157 -22.84 28.28 0.17
C SER A 157 -21.92 27.06 0.04
N PRO A 158 -20.62 27.19 0.36
CA PRO A 158 -19.69 26.07 0.33
C PRO A 158 -20.14 24.98 1.30
N ASP A 159 -20.24 23.75 0.80
CA ASP A 159 -20.73 22.57 1.50
C ASP A 159 -20.18 21.32 0.81
N TRP A 160 -20.18 20.17 1.49
CA TRP A 160 -19.62 18.93 0.98
C TRP A 160 -20.27 18.50 -0.33
N ILE A 161 -19.44 18.15 -1.32
CA ILE A 161 -19.90 17.63 -2.61
C ILE A 161 -20.17 16.13 -2.47
N CYS A 162 -21.45 15.76 -2.45
CA CYS A 162 -21.89 14.38 -2.27
C CYS A 162 -21.93 13.56 -3.57
N ALA A 163 -22.23 14.21 -4.70
CA ALA A 163 -22.22 13.57 -6.02
C ALA A 163 -21.59 14.48 -7.07
N LEU A 164 -20.87 13.87 -8.01
CA LEU A 164 -20.12 14.55 -9.06
C LEU A 164 -20.33 13.80 -10.39
N HIS A 165 -20.46 14.54 -11.49
CA HIS A 165 -20.44 13.98 -12.83
C HIS A 165 -19.74 14.94 -13.80
N VAL A 166 -18.77 14.42 -14.54
CA VAL A 166 -18.05 15.16 -15.59
C VAL A 166 -18.51 14.71 -16.97
N LEU A 167 -18.85 15.66 -17.84
CA LEU A 167 -19.29 15.39 -19.20
C LEU A 167 -18.79 16.45 -20.21
N ARG A 168 -18.65 16.04 -21.49
CA ARG A 168 -18.44 16.95 -22.62
C ARG A 168 -19.70 17.08 -23.44
N PRO A 169 -20.37 18.25 -23.45
CA PRO A 169 -21.51 18.49 -24.29
C PRO A 169 -21.14 18.37 -25.78
N ALA A 170 -21.91 17.63 -26.58
CA ALA A 170 -21.60 17.32 -27.98
C ALA A 170 -21.44 18.57 -28.88
N LYS A 171 -22.08 19.67 -28.50
CA LYS A 171 -22.04 20.96 -29.24
C LYS A 171 -20.99 21.93 -28.70
N ARG A 172 -20.30 21.61 -27.61
CA ARG A 172 -19.32 22.49 -26.98
C ARG A 172 -17.92 21.85 -26.99
N LYS A 173 -16.90 22.68 -26.82
CA LYS A 173 -15.50 22.28 -26.71
C LYS A 173 -14.94 22.43 -25.29
N ASP A 174 -15.78 22.78 -24.33
CA ASP A 174 -15.46 22.82 -22.91
C ASP A 174 -16.03 21.60 -22.20
N ASP A 175 -15.39 21.20 -21.11
CA ASP A 175 -15.88 20.16 -20.22
C ASP A 175 -16.74 20.79 -19.12
N VAL A 176 -17.87 20.15 -18.82
CA VAL A 176 -18.81 20.61 -17.80
C VAL A 176 -18.77 19.66 -16.63
N ILE A 177 -18.63 20.23 -15.44
CA ILE A 177 -18.61 19.50 -14.18
C ILE A 177 -19.88 19.89 -13.42
N LEU A 178 -20.68 18.88 -13.10
CA LEU A 178 -21.82 19.01 -12.23
C LEU A 178 -21.44 18.47 -10.86
N GLY A 179 -21.55 19.29 -9.82
CA GLY A 179 -21.42 18.88 -8.43
C GLY A 179 -22.70 19.16 -7.67
N LEU A 180 -23.06 18.26 -6.76
CA LEU A 180 -24.23 18.39 -5.91
C LEU A 180 -23.80 18.40 -4.45
N THR A 181 -24.20 19.42 -3.70
CA THR A 181 -23.91 19.51 -2.26
C THR A 181 -24.86 18.66 -1.43
N THR A 182 -24.48 18.34 -0.18
CA THR A 182 -25.37 17.65 0.76
C THR A 182 -26.67 18.42 1.03
N THR A 183 -26.58 19.75 1.02
CA THR A 183 -27.69 20.70 1.12
C THR A 183 -28.54 20.87 -0.15
N GLY A 184 -28.26 20.14 -1.24
CA GLY A 184 -29.08 20.17 -2.45
C GLY A 184 -28.81 21.35 -3.38
N MET A 185 -27.62 21.94 -3.33
CA MET A 185 -27.18 22.95 -4.31
C MET A 185 -26.46 22.27 -5.45
N VAL A 186 -26.99 22.40 -6.66
CA VAL A 186 -26.27 22.02 -7.88
C VAL A 186 -25.31 23.14 -8.25
N LYS A 187 -24.08 22.77 -8.57
CA LYS A 187 -23.00 23.66 -8.98
C LYS A 187 -22.46 23.22 -10.32
N VAL A 188 -22.23 24.20 -11.19
CA VAL A 188 -21.75 23.97 -12.55
C VAL A 188 -20.43 24.68 -12.74
N TRP A 189 -19.37 23.93 -13.03
CA TRP A 189 -18.09 24.46 -13.49
C TRP A 189 -17.90 24.13 -14.96
N THR A 190 -17.21 25.01 -15.67
CA THR A 190 -16.83 24.84 -17.07
C THR A 190 -15.32 24.95 -17.15
N LEU A 191 -14.66 23.94 -17.74
CA LEU A 191 -13.21 23.89 -17.92
C LEU A 191 -12.84 23.85 -19.40
N GLN A 192 -11.79 24.57 -19.77
CA GLN A 192 -11.28 24.69 -21.14
C GLN A 192 -10.11 23.74 -21.41
N GLY A 193 -9.54 23.11 -20.38
CA GLY A 193 -8.45 22.13 -20.48
C GLY A 193 -7.05 22.71 -20.39
N ASN A 194 -6.91 24.03 -20.29
CA ASN A 194 -5.63 24.75 -20.14
C ASN A 194 -5.36 25.23 -18.71
N GLU A 195 -6.19 24.82 -17.75
CA GLU A 195 -6.05 25.19 -16.35
C GLU A 195 -4.72 24.67 -15.77
N SER A 196 -3.95 25.55 -15.14
CA SER A 196 -2.59 25.27 -14.67
C SER A 196 -2.50 25.30 -13.14
N LYS A 197 -1.44 24.69 -12.62
CA LYS A 197 -1.12 24.56 -11.18
C LYS A 197 -0.98 25.88 -10.40
N ALA A 198 -1.02 27.02 -11.09
CA ALA A 198 -0.61 28.33 -10.58
C ALA A 198 -1.72 29.39 -10.53
N THR A 199 -2.96 29.04 -10.85
CA THR A 199 -4.09 29.99 -10.81
C THR A 199 -4.90 29.89 -9.51
N GLU A 200 -5.49 31.03 -9.12
CA GLU A 200 -6.50 31.14 -8.06
C GLU A 200 -7.57 30.03 -8.16
N PRO A 201 -8.23 29.66 -7.04
CA PRO A 201 -9.28 28.63 -7.04
C PRO A 201 -10.33 28.89 -8.13
N HIS A 202 -10.69 27.84 -8.87
CA HIS A 202 -11.66 27.93 -9.94
C HIS A 202 -13.07 27.88 -9.37
N TYR A 203 -13.83 28.95 -9.58
CA TYR A 203 -15.17 29.09 -9.03
C TYR A 203 -16.25 28.65 -10.02
N GLU A 204 -17.40 28.30 -9.46
CA GLU A 204 -18.57 27.87 -10.20
C GLU A 204 -19.14 28.99 -11.09
N HIS A 205 -19.66 28.62 -12.25
CA HIS A 205 -20.31 29.55 -13.18
C HIS A 205 -21.79 29.71 -12.84
N GLU A 206 -22.43 28.62 -12.43
CA GLU A 206 -23.84 28.60 -12.04
C GLU A 206 -24.03 27.80 -10.75
N SER A 207 -24.99 28.25 -9.94
CA SER A 207 -25.44 27.57 -8.73
C SER A 207 -26.96 27.62 -8.65
N LYS A 208 -27.59 26.49 -8.39
CA LYS A 208 -29.05 26.40 -8.27
C LYS A 208 -29.47 25.46 -7.14
N GLN A 209 -30.36 25.93 -6.27
CA GLN A 209 -30.96 25.10 -5.23
C GLN A 209 -32.01 24.18 -5.85
N ILE A 210 -31.89 22.88 -5.58
CA ILE A 210 -32.92 21.88 -5.87
C ILE A 210 -33.50 21.32 -4.57
N ARG A 211 -34.57 20.52 -4.69
CA ARG A 211 -35.27 19.92 -3.55
C ARG A 211 -34.66 18.58 -3.07
N CYS A 212 -33.76 17.93 -3.81
CA CYS A 212 -33.08 16.71 -3.32
C CYS A 212 -32.03 17.13 -2.30
N LEU A 213 -32.05 16.50 -1.13
CA LEU A 213 -31.06 16.64 -0.07
C LEU A 213 -30.37 15.30 0.14
N ASN A 214 -29.08 15.32 0.47
CA ASN A 214 -28.27 14.11 0.70
C ASN A 214 -28.34 13.12 -0.48
N ALA A 215 -28.04 13.61 -1.68
CA ALA A 215 -27.92 12.74 -2.84
C ALA A 215 -26.74 11.77 -2.65
N LEU A 216 -26.95 10.53 -3.07
CA LEU A 216 -25.96 9.45 -3.02
C LEU A 216 -25.21 9.34 -4.35
N SER A 217 -25.90 9.61 -5.46
CA SER A 217 -25.27 9.58 -6.79
C SER A 217 -25.99 10.48 -7.79
N MET A 218 -25.27 10.81 -8.85
CA MET A 218 -25.75 11.59 -9.97
C MET A 218 -25.14 11.05 -11.26
N SER A 219 -25.97 10.85 -12.30
CA SER A 219 -25.51 10.46 -13.63
C SER A 219 -26.23 11.25 -14.71
N CYS A 220 -25.51 11.69 -15.74
CA CYS A 220 -26.09 12.34 -16.91
C CYS A 220 -26.30 11.31 -18.02
N CYS A 221 -27.43 11.40 -18.73
CA CYS A 221 -27.71 10.52 -19.86
C CYS A 221 -26.72 10.78 -21.00
N GLY A 222 -25.87 9.81 -21.33
CA GLY A 222 -24.89 9.95 -22.42
C GLY A 222 -25.51 10.18 -23.80
N GLY A 223 -26.74 9.71 -24.04
CA GLY A 223 -27.41 9.80 -25.34
C GLY A 223 -27.94 11.19 -25.68
N ASN A 224 -28.60 11.87 -24.73
CA ASN A 224 -29.18 13.20 -24.95
C ASN A 224 -28.41 14.33 -24.22
N GLN A 225 -27.56 13.99 -23.25
CA GLN A 225 -26.76 14.90 -22.42
C GLN A 225 -27.55 16.03 -21.74
N ARG A 226 -28.86 15.82 -21.56
CA ARG A 226 -29.81 16.79 -21.02
C ARG A 226 -30.53 16.25 -19.79
N THR A 227 -30.89 14.97 -19.76
CA THR A 227 -31.56 14.38 -18.59
C THR A 227 -30.54 13.88 -17.59
N VAL A 228 -30.71 14.25 -16.32
CA VAL A 228 -29.84 13.86 -15.20
C VAL A 228 -30.66 13.04 -14.21
N VAL A 229 -30.14 11.88 -13.80
CA VAL A 229 -30.71 11.11 -12.68
C VAL A 229 -29.98 11.50 -11.41
N ILE A 230 -30.74 11.82 -10.36
CA ILE A 230 -30.24 12.08 -9.01
C ILE A 230 -30.89 11.09 -8.07
N VAL A 231 -30.07 10.40 -7.28
CA VAL A 231 -30.53 9.37 -6.36
C VAL A 231 -30.36 9.84 -4.93
N CYS A 232 -31.45 9.80 -4.18
CA CYS A 232 -31.51 10.02 -2.74
C CYS A 232 -31.97 8.68 -2.10
N ALA A 233 -31.66 8.39 -0.83
CA ALA A 233 -31.94 7.06 -0.24
C ALA A 233 -33.43 6.62 -0.32
N LYS A 234 -34.35 7.59 -0.31
CA LYS A 234 -35.81 7.35 -0.36
C LYS A 234 -36.40 7.35 -1.75
N TYR A 235 -35.74 7.97 -2.73
CA TYR A 235 -36.26 8.11 -4.09
C TYR A 235 -35.15 8.44 -5.07
N TRP A 236 -35.34 8.08 -6.34
CA TRP A 236 -34.58 8.67 -7.44
C TRP A 236 -35.49 9.55 -8.29
N GLN A 237 -34.89 10.56 -8.91
CA GLN A 237 -35.58 11.58 -9.70
C GLN A 237 -34.82 11.86 -11.00
N ILE A 238 -35.57 12.13 -12.06
CA ILE A 238 -35.02 12.62 -13.34
C ILE A 238 -35.25 14.13 -13.40
N TYR A 239 -34.17 14.85 -13.71
CA TYR A 239 -34.15 16.29 -13.86
C TYR A 239 -33.81 16.69 -15.30
N ASP A 240 -34.37 17.80 -15.78
CA ASP A 240 -33.86 18.48 -16.98
C ASP A 240 -32.63 19.33 -16.57
N ALA A 241 -31.46 19.11 -17.16
CA ALA A 241 -30.26 19.89 -16.89
C ALA A 241 -30.39 21.37 -17.32
N GLY A 242 -31.33 21.69 -18.22
CA GLY A 242 -31.54 23.07 -18.67
C GLY A 242 -32.10 23.99 -17.59
N ASP A 243 -32.98 23.47 -16.72
CA ASP A 243 -33.64 24.26 -15.68
C ASP A 243 -33.77 23.55 -14.33
N PHE A 244 -33.21 22.35 -14.17
CA PHE A 244 -33.33 21.51 -12.98
C PHE A 244 -34.77 21.33 -12.46
N SER A 245 -35.75 21.33 -13.36
CA SER A 245 -37.12 20.89 -13.06
C SER A 245 -37.17 19.37 -12.95
N ILE A 246 -38.07 18.85 -12.10
CA ILE A 246 -38.27 17.41 -11.90
C ILE A 246 -39.21 16.91 -13.00
N LEU A 247 -38.77 15.92 -13.76
CA LEU A 247 -39.52 15.29 -14.84
C LEU A 247 -40.31 14.06 -14.35
N CYS A 248 -39.68 13.21 -13.53
CA CYS A 248 -40.35 12.10 -12.85
C CYS A 248 -39.61 11.68 -11.57
N SER A 249 -40.30 10.90 -10.72
CA SER A 249 -39.77 10.41 -9.44
C SER A 249 -40.28 9.01 -9.12
N VAL A 250 -39.42 8.17 -8.54
CA VAL A 250 -39.81 6.85 -8.02
C VAL A 250 -39.33 6.70 -6.59
N GLN A 251 -40.24 6.32 -5.70
CA GLN A 251 -39.95 6.03 -4.30
C GLN A 251 -39.30 4.65 -4.15
N ALA A 252 -38.47 4.50 -3.12
CA ALA A 252 -37.88 3.22 -2.77
C ALA A 252 -38.97 2.21 -2.35
N PRO A 253 -38.82 0.92 -2.69
CA PRO A 253 -39.67 -0.14 -2.14
C PRO A 253 -39.68 -0.13 -0.60
N ARG A 254 -40.73 -0.68 0.01
CA ARG A 254 -40.77 -0.82 1.48
C ARG A 254 -39.56 -1.61 1.96
N SER A 255 -38.94 -1.17 3.05
CA SER A 255 -37.72 -1.71 3.67
C SER A 255 -36.45 -1.69 2.82
N GLU A 256 -36.42 -1.02 1.67
CA GLU A 256 -35.21 -0.83 0.86
C GLU A 256 -34.83 0.65 0.78
N ARG A 257 -33.57 0.93 0.47
CA ARG A 257 -33.07 2.27 0.15
C ARG A 257 -32.33 2.23 -1.17
N TRP A 258 -32.52 3.25 -1.99
CA TRP A 258 -31.72 3.39 -3.20
C TRP A 258 -30.27 3.71 -2.86
N ILE A 259 -29.34 3.12 -3.60
CA ILE A 259 -27.91 3.45 -3.52
C ILE A 259 -27.51 4.33 -4.70
N SER A 260 -27.85 3.90 -5.92
CA SER A 260 -27.50 4.63 -7.15
C SER A 260 -28.36 4.17 -8.33
N ALA A 261 -28.27 4.89 -9.45
CA ALA A 261 -28.97 4.63 -10.69
C ALA A 261 -28.17 5.16 -11.88
N ASP A 262 -28.40 4.60 -13.05
CA ASP A 262 -27.80 5.05 -14.31
C ASP A 262 -28.74 4.83 -15.51
N PHE A 263 -28.43 5.46 -16.64
CA PHE A 263 -29.23 5.34 -17.86
C PHE A 263 -28.83 4.09 -18.65
N LEU A 264 -29.82 3.27 -19.01
CA LEU A 264 -29.66 2.19 -19.99
C LEU A 264 -29.80 2.71 -21.43
N SER A 265 -30.65 3.71 -21.63
CA SER A 265 -30.88 4.40 -22.90
C SER A 265 -31.50 5.77 -22.61
N THR A 266 -31.78 6.57 -23.64
CA THR A 266 -32.42 7.89 -23.48
C THR A 266 -33.79 7.84 -22.80
N ASP A 267 -34.40 6.66 -22.75
CA ASP A 267 -35.76 6.45 -22.28
C ASP A 267 -35.88 5.36 -21.19
N ARG A 268 -34.75 4.85 -20.67
CA ARG A 268 -34.71 3.76 -19.69
C ARG A 268 -33.60 3.95 -18.68
N VAL A 269 -33.89 3.55 -17.44
CA VAL A 269 -33.02 3.72 -16.28
C VAL A 269 -32.91 2.39 -15.54
N ILE A 270 -31.73 2.12 -15.00
CA ILE A 270 -31.51 1.06 -14.02
C ILE A 270 -31.16 1.71 -12.68
N ALA A 271 -31.87 1.33 -11.62
CA ALA A 271 -31.61 1.76 -10.25
C ALA A 271 -31.34 0.55 -9.35
N TRP A 272 -30.54 0.68 -8.31
CA TRP A 272 -30.24 -0.44 -7.40
C TRP A 272 -30.24 -0.04 -5.93
N SER A 273 -30.59 -1.01 -5.08
CA SER A 273 -30.84 -0.80 -3.65
C SER A 273 -29.75 -1.40 -2.75
N ASP A 274 -29.83 -1.05 -1.46
CA ASP A 274 -29.01 -1.59 -0.37
C ASP A 274 -29.22 -3.07 -0.08
N GLU A 275 -30.32 -3.65 -0.54
CA GLU A 275 -30.55 -5.10 -0.56
C GLU A 275 -29.86 -5.82 -1.72
N GLY A 276 -29.11 -5.11 -2.57
CA GLY A 276 -28.36 -5.72 -3.66
C GLY A 276 -29.19 -6.12 -4.88
N LYS A 277 -30.36 -5.48 -5.06
CA LYS A 277 -31.27 -5.69 -6.19
C LYS A 277 -31.14 -4.57 -7.21
N GLY A 278 -31.24 -4.91 -8.49
CA GLY A 278 -31.35 -3.95 -9.60
C GLY A 278 -32.79 -3.86 -10.12
N TYR A 279 -33.22 -2.69 -10.56
CA TYR A 279 -34.58 -2.40 -11.00
C TYR A 279 -34.52 -1.63 -12.32
N MET A 280 -35.18 -2.15 -13.35
CA MET A 280 -35.15 -1.57 -14.69
C MET A 280 -36.48 -0.90 -15.03
N TYR A 281 -36.41 0.40 -15.32
CA TYR A 281 -37.57 1.24 -15.57
C TYR A 281 -37.57 1.80 -16.99
N LYS A 282 -38.76 1.85 -17.59
CA LYS A 282 -39.06 2.64 -18.78
C LYS A 282 -39.60 4.00 -18.35
N LEU A 283 -38.95 5.08 -18.79
CA LEU A 283 -39.36 6.45 -18.49
C LEU A 283 -40.63 6.84 -19.26
N PRO A 284 -41.50 7.68 -18.67
CA PRO A 284 -42.66 8.25 -19.34
C PRO A 284 -42.22 9.20 -20.46
N ALA A 285 -43.10 9.40 -21.45
CA ALA A 285 -42.79 10.19 -22.66
C ALA A 285 -42.40 11.63 -22.33
N ASN A 286 -43.04 12.24 -21.33
CA ASN A 286 -42.78 13.60 -20.88
C ASN A 286 -41.42 13.81 -20.19
N SER A 287 -40.73 12.73 -19.84
CA SER A 287 -39.40 12.76 -19.22
C SER A 287 -38.25 12.51 -20.21
N VAL A 288 -38.55 12.26 -21.48
CA VAL A 288 -37.55 11.97 -22.52
C VAL A 288 -37.31 13.20 -23.38
N ALA A 289 -36.10 13.75 -23.34
CA ALA A 289 -35.74 15.02 -23.98
C ALA A 289 -36.08 15.12 -25.47
N ASP A 290 -35.97 14.01 -26.22
CA ASP A 290 -36.21 13.97 -27.66
C ASP A 290 -37.68 13.68 -28.03
N ASN A 291 -38.56 13.55 -27.04
CA ASN A 291 -39.98 13.27 -27.25
C ASN A 291 -40.77 14.57 -27.44
N LYS A 292 -41.80 14.55 -28.29
CA LYS A 292 -42.71 15.68 -28.50
C LYS A 292 -43.46 16.08 -27.24
N GLU A 293 -43.68 15.13 -26.33
CA GLU A 293 -44.39 15.34 -25.07
C GLU A 293 -43.47 15.80 -23.93
N PHE A 294 -42.18 16.04 -24.18
CA PHE A 294 -41.23 16.52 -23.17
C PHE A 294 -41.75 17.80 -22.48
N HIS A 295 -41.74 17.83 -21.14
CA HIS A 295 -42.35 18.87 -20.29
C HIS A 295 -43.88 18.97 -20.32
N SER A 296 -44.60 18.03 -20.94
CA SER A 296 -46.06 17.99 -20.81
C SER A 296 -46.49 17.65 -19.37
N ALA A 297 -47.64 18.19 -18.96
CA ALA A 297 -48.19 17.98 -17.62
C ALA A 297 -48.44 16.49 -17.38
N ALA A 298 -47.83 15.95 -16.31
CA ALA A 298 -47.96 14.54 -15.96
C ALA A 298 -49.41 14.16 -15.67
N THR A 299 -49.91 13.16 -16.38
CA THR A 299 -51.18 12.47 -16.10
C THR A 299 -50.95 11.34 -15.11
N GLU A 300 -52.01 10.80 -14.48
CA GLU A 300 -51.87 9.65 -13.55
C GLU A 300 -51.26 8.40 -14.22
N SER A 301 -51.31 8.30 -15.55
CA SER A 301 -50.66 7.25 -16.34
C SER A 301 -49.16 7.47 -16.60
N ASP A 302 -48.61 8.66 -16.31
CA ASP A 302 -47.22 9.03 -16.60
C ASP A 302 -46.25 8.67 -15.46
N THR A 303 -46.35 7.43 -14.97
CA THR A 303 -45.40 6.88 -14.00
C THR A 303 -44.34 6.00 -14.69
N PRO A 304 -43.07 6.04 -14.25
CA PRO A 304 -42.06 5.11 -14.74
C PRO A 304 -42.50 3.65 -14.60
N PHE A 305 -42.40 2.87 -15.68
CA PHE A 305 -42.85 1.49 -15.74
C PHE A 305 -41.71 0.53 -15.37
N LEU A 306 -41.83 -0.16 -14.24
CA LEU A 306 -40.90 -1.22 -13.81
C LEU A 306 -41.16 -2.50 -14.61
N TYR A 307 -40.18 -2.93 -15.41
CA TYR A 307 -40.36 -4.09 -16.29
C TYR A 307 -39.44 -5.28 -15.97
N CYS A 308 -38.42 -5.11 -15.12
CA CYS A 308 -37.53 -6.19 -14.71
C CYS A 308 -36.84 -5.89 -13.37
N VAL A 309 -36.66 -6.90 -12.53
CA VAL A 309 -35.89 -6.87 -11.27
C VAL A 309 -34.74 -7.87 -11.33
N LEU A 310 -33.51 -7.40 -11.13
CA LEU A 310 -32.29 -8.20 -11.05
C LEU A 310 -32.04 -8.56 -9.58
N ALA A 311 -32.07 -9.85 -9.25
CA ALA A 311 -31.88 -10.30 -7.86
C ALA A 311 -31.17 -11.65 -7.79
N VAL A 312 -30.44 -11.88 -6.70
CA VAL A 312 -29.85 -13.18 -6.38
C VAL A 312 -30.93 -14.08 -5.76
N PRO A 313 -31.17 -15.30 -6.26
CA PRO A 313 -32.11 -16.23 -5.64
C PRO A 313 -31.66 -16.65 -4.24
N ASN A 314 -32.60 -16.68 -3.28
CA ASN A 314 -32.33 -17.07 -1.88
C ASN A 314 -31.20 -16.26 -1.22
N ASP A 315 -31.17 -14.97 -1.50
CA ASP A 315 -30.17 -14.06 -0.97
C ASP A 315 -30.18 -14.03 0.57
N ARG A 316 -29.00 -14.03 1.17
CA ARG A 316 -28.85 -13.97 2.63
C ARG A 316 -28.78 -12.51 3.06
N PRO A 317 -29.27 -12.18 4.26
CA PRO A 317 -29.06 -10.84 4.80
C PRO A 317 -27.55 -10.57 4.90
N MET A 318 -27.12 -9.46 4.29
CA MET A 318 -25.72 -9.05 4.25
C MET A 318 -25.35 -8.27 5.52
N SER A 319 -24.07 -8.29 5.90
CA SER A 319 -23.59 -7.53 7.07
C SER A 319 -23.55 -6.03 6.80
N CYS A 320 -23.38 -5.64 5.53
CA CYS A 320 -23.41 -4.27 5.04
C CYS A 320 -24.00 -4.23 3.61
N PRO A 321 -24.45 -3.06 3.13
CA PRO A 321 -24.92 -2.92 1.75
C PRO A 321 -23.84 -3.33 0.74
N PRO A 322 -24.20 -3.98 -0.38
CA PRO A 322 -23.22 -4.46 -1.34
C PRO A 322 -22.71 -3.33 -2.23
N ALA A 323 -21.46 -3.46 -2.66
CA ALA A 323 -20.88 -2.59 -3.66
C ALA A 323 -21.48 -2.92 -5.04
N MET A 324 -22.16 -1.95 -5.65
CA MET A 324 -22.80 -2.15 -6.95
C MET A 324 -22.38 -1.09 -7.96
N ARG A 325 -22.20 -1.50 -9.22
CA ARG A 325 -21.81 -0.59 -10.30
C ARG A 325 -22.38 -1.05 -11.64
N TYR A 326 -23.01 -0.12 -12.35
CA TYR A 326 -23.36 -0.30 -13.76
C TYR A 326 -22.13 -0.06 -14.64
N HIS A 327 -21.98 -0.86 -15.69
CA HIS A 327 -20.88 -0.73 -16.63
C HIS A 327 -21.35 -1.01 -18.06
N GLU A 328 -20.96 -0.13 -18.99
CA GLU A 328 -21.25 -0.27 -20.41
C GLU A 328 -19.95 -0.46 -21.19
N VAL A 329 -19.92 -1.48 -22.05
CA VAL A 329 -18.76 -1.82 -22.87
C VAL A 329 -19.17 -1.96 -24.34
N SER A 330 -18.44 -1.29 -25.22
CA SER A 330 -18.57 -1.49 -26.67
C SER A 330 -17.54 -2.51 -27.15
N ARG A 331 -17.99 -3.66 -27.66
CA ARG A 331 -17.14 -4.72 -28.23
C ARG A 331 -17.69 -5.13 -29.60
N SER A 332 -16.83 -5.11 -30.63
CA SER A 332 -17.20 -5.50 -32.00
C SER A 332 -18.43 -4.75 -32.55
N GLY A 333 -18.60 -3.47 -32.17
CA GLY A 333 -19.74 -2.65 -32.58
C GLY A 333 -21.05 -2.92 -31.83
N LYS A 334 -21.07 -3.87 -30.88
CA LYS A 334 -22.22 -4.12 -30.00
C LYS A 334 -21.94 -3.55 -28.61
N VAL A 335 -22.94 -2.88 -28.05
CA VAL A 335 -22.93 -2.37 -26.69
C VAL A 335 -23.45 -3.46 -25.77
N GLN A 336 -22.62 -3.90 -24.83
CA GLN A 336 -22.99 -4.80 -23.74
C GLN A 336 -23.11 -4.02 -22.44
N LYS A 337 -24.09 -4.38 -21.62
CA LYS A 337 -24.46 -3.66 -20.40
C LYS A 337 -24.42 -4.62 -19.24
N TYR A 338 -23.72 -4.25 -18.18
CA TYR A 338 -23.53 -5.10 -17.01
C TYR A 338 -23.96 -4.38 -15.74
N LEU A 339 -24.60 -5.11 -14.84
CA LEU A 339 -24.68 -4.72 -13.43
C LEU A 339 -23.75 -5.64 -12.64
N LEU A 340 -22.86 -5.04 -11.87
CA LEU A 340 -21.91 -5.73 -11.00
C LEU A 340 -22.36 -5.57 -9.56
N ARG A 341 -22.21 -6.63 -8.76
CA ARG A 341 -22.40 -6.61 -7.30
C ARG A 341 -21.25 -7.34 -6.64
N GLY A 342 -20.70 -6.74 -5.60
CA GLY A 342 -19.81 -7.39 -4.63
C GLY A 342 -20.45 -7.32 -3.25
N ASP A 343 -20.55 -8.44 -2.55
CA ASP A 343 -21.17 -8.50 -1.21
C ASP A 343 -20.15 -8.54 -0.06
N SER A 344 -20.67 -8.54 1.17
CA SER A 344 -19.87 -8.58 2.39
C SER A 344 -19.12 -9.90 2.62
N ASP A 345 -19.52 -10.98 1.95
CA ASP A 345 -18.90 -12.30 2.05
C ASP A 345 -17.83 -12.53 0.96
N GLY A 346 -17.58 -11.51 0.12
CA GLY A 346 -16.61 -11.58 -0.96
C GLY A 346 -17.13 -12.29 -2.21
N ALA A 347 -18.44 -12.44 -2.36
CA ALA A 347 -19.03 -12.92 -3.60
C ALA A 347 -19.14 -11.79 -4.63
N VAL A 348 -18.73 -12.10 -5.86
CA VAL A 348 -18.87 -11.25 -7.03
C VAL A 348 -19.97 -11.83 -7.91
N VAL A 349 -20.95 -10.98 -8.22
CA VAL A 349 -22.13 -11.32 -9.03
C VAL A 349 -22.21 -10.37 -10.22
N VAL A 350 -22.48 -10.94 -11.39
CA VAL A 350 -22.59 -10.19 -12.65
C VAL A 350 -23.91 -10.53 -13.34
N TRP A 351 -24.64 -9.50 -13.74
CA TRP A 351 -25.79 -9.61 -14.65
C TRP A 351 -25.41 -9.02 -16.01
N ASN A 352 -25.57 -9.80 -17.08
CA ASN A 352 -25.59 -9.29 -18.44
C ASN A 352 -27.00 -8.81 -18.78
N ILE A 353 -27.15 -7.51 -18.98
CA ILE A 353 -28.44 -6.85 -19.20
C ILE A 353 -28.79 -6.91 -20.69
N PRO A 354 -29.83 -7.67 -21.08
CA PRO A 354 -30.21 -7.77 -22.48
C PRO A 354 -30.86 -6.48 -22.97
N GLU A 355 -30.73 -6.22 -24.28
CA GLU A 355 -31.49 -5.17 -24.94
C GLU A 355 -32.94 -5.62 -25.14
N VAL A 356 -33.88 -4.94 -24.49
CA VAL A 356 -35.31 -5.26 -24.59
C VAL A 356 -35.95 -4.37 -25.66
N THR A 357 -36.67 -4.94 -26.63
CA THR A 357 -37.32 -4.14 -27.68
C THR A 357 -38.61 -3.48 -27.16
N ASN A 358 -39.10 -2.44 -27.87
CA ASN A 358 -40.35 -1.77 -27.48
C ASN A 358 -41.58 -2.68 -27.62
N SER A 359 -41.56 -3.67 -28.53
CA SER A 359 -42.63 -4.67 -28.67
C SER A 359 -42.66 -5.63 -27.48
N GLN A 360 -41.49 -6.10 -27.02
CA GLN A 360 -41.37 -6.92 -25.81
C GLN A 360 -41.85 -6.15 -24.56
N LEU A 361 -41.49 -4.87 -24.44
CA LEU A 361 -42.00 -4.03 -23.35
C LEU A 361 -43.52 -3.86 -23.39
N ALA A 362 -44.10 -3.72 -24.58
CA ALA A 362 -45.55 -3.64 -24.73
C ALA A 362 -46.24 -4.95 -24.29
N GLN A 363 -45.64 -6.10 -24.58
CA GLN A 363 -46.12 -7.41 -24.11
C GLN A 363 -46.03 -7.51 -22.58
N ILE A 364 -44.88 -7.19 -21.98
CA ILE A 364 -44.69 -7.20 -20.51
C ILE A 364 -45.67 -6.25 -19.83
N LYS A 365 -46.01 -5.12 -20.45
CA LYS A 365 -46.99 -4.17 -19.90
C LYS A 365 -48.44 -4.67 -19.99
N GLN A 366 -48.76 -5.53 -20.96
CA GLN A 366 -50.09 -6.14 -21.11
C GLN A 366 -50.29 -7.34 -20.18
N GLU A 367 -49.21 -8.04 -19.86
CA GLU A 367 -49.19 -9.11 -18.87
C GLU A 367 -49.24 -8.47 -17.47
N GLU A 368 -50.43 -8.40 -16.86
CA GLU A 368 -50.59 -7.94 -15.48
C GLU A 368 -49.94 -8.95 -14.53
N PHE A 369 -48.69 -8.70 -14.14
CA PHE A 369 -48.00 -9.49 -13.13
C PHE A 369 -48.27 -8.97 -11.72
N ASP A 370 -48.59 -9.87 -10.78
CA ASP A 370 -48.63 -9.56 -9.34
C ASP A 370 -47.27 -9.08 -8.80
N LYS A 371 -46.17 -9.50 -9.46
CA LYS A 371 -44.78 -9.09 -9.17
C LYS A 371 -44.01 -8.89 -10.47
N PRO A 372 -43.17 -7.86 -10.58
CA PRO A 372 -42.38 -7.63 -11.78
C PRO A 372 -41.48 -8.84 -12.11
N PRO A 373 -41.22 -9.12 -13.40
CA PRO A 373 -40.35 -10.22 -13.82
C PRO A 373 -38.97 -10.16 -13.16
N GLY A 374 -38.52 -11.29 -12.61
CA GLY A 374 -37.21 -11.42 -11.98
C GLY A 374 -36.16 -12.03 -12.92
N MET A 375 -34.93 -11.51 -12.91
CA MET A 375 -33.80 -12.04 -13.68
C MET A 375 -32.66 -12.50 -12.75
N PRO A 376 -32.29 -13.79 -12.78
CA PRO A 376 -31.18 -14.30 -11.98
C PRO A 376 -29.83 -13.81 -12.52
N PRO A 377 -28.75 -13.90 -11.71
CA PRO A 377 -27.42 -13.51 -12.13
C PRO A 377 -26.90 -14.40 -13.27
N THR A 378 -26.13 -13.80 -14.17
CA THR A 378 -25.47 -14.50 -15.27
C THR A 378 -24.30 -15.32 -14.75
N MET A 379 -23.52 -14.74 -13.82
CA MET A 379 -22.38 -15.40 -13.19
C MET A 379 -22.28 -15.00 -11.72
N SER A 380 -21.81 -15.93 -10.88
CA SER A 380 -21.53 -15.69 -9.46
C SER A 380 -20.32 -16.52 -9.02
N THR A 381 -19.31 -15.86 -8.46
CA THR A 381 -18.13 -16.50 -7.85
C THR A 381 -17.81 -15.85 -6.50
N SER A 382 -16.84 -16.38 -5.77
CA SER A 382 -16.29 -15.77 -4.55
C SER A 382 -14.85 -16.26 -4.36
N LEU A 383 -14.07 -15.59 -3.50
CA LEU A 383 -12.75 -16.09 -3.15
C LEU A 383 -12.85 -17.50 -2.56
N THR A 384 -13.81 -17.75 -1.66
CA THR A 384 -14.05 -19.07 -1.07
C THR A 384 -14.30 -20.16 -2.11
N LYS A 385 -15.16 -19.89 -3.11
CA LYS A 385 -15.42 -20.84 -4.21
C LYS A 385 -14.17 -21.09 -5.05
N ALA A 386 -13.45 -20.03 -5.41
CA ALA A 386 -12.22 -20.15 -6.18
C ALA A 386 -11.13 -20.91 -5.43
N TRP A 387 -10.97 -20.65 -4.13
CA TRP A 387 -10.03 -21.35 -3.24
C TRP A 387 -10.30 -22.84 -3.17
N ALA A 388 -11.57 -23.21 -2.97
CA ALA A 388 -11.99 -24.60 -2.89
C ALA A 388 -11.79 -25.35 -4.22
N ALA A 389 -11.80 -24.63 -5.34
CA ALA A 389 -11.58 -25.20 -6.68
C ALA A 389 -10.10 -25.34 -7.06
N MET A 390 -9.16 -24.70 -6.34
CA MET A 390 -7.74 -24.76 -6.67
C MET A 390 -7.19 -26.18 -6.51
N GLN A 391 -6.45 -26.64 -7.52
CA GLN A 391 -5.73 -27.91 -7.51
C GLN A 391 -4.26 -27.72 -7.87
N PRO A 392 -3.31 -28.08 -6.98
CA PRO A 392 -3.53 -28.57 -5.62
C PRO A 392 -4.10 -27.48 -4.69
N SER A 393 -4.72 -27.90 -3.58
CA SER A 393 -5.20 -26.96 -2.55
C SER A 393 -4.04 -26.08 -2.07
N PRO A 394 -4.30 -24.79 -1.80
CA PRO A 394 -3.33 -23.90 -1.19
C PRO A 394 -2.79 -24.47 0.12
N VAL A 395 -1.51 -24.22 0.39
CA VAL A 395 -0.78 -24.78 1.53
C VAL A 395 -0.37 -23.67 2.49
N GLY A 396 -0.50 -23.97 3.78
CA GLY A 396 -0.01 -23.17 4.90
C GLY A 396 1.30 -23.73 5.44
N ILE A 397 2.08 -22.88 6.11
CA ILE A 397 3.43 -23.23 6.56
C ILE A 397 3.47 -24.46 7.50
N LEU A 398 2.43 -24.71 8.30
CA LEU A 398 2.33 -25.88 9.20
C LEU A 398 1.34 -26.96 8.74
N ASP A 399 0.72 -26.85 7.57
CA ASP A 399 -0.40 -27.72 7.16
C ASP A 399 -0.03 -29.21 7.07
N GLN A 400 1.25 -29.51 6.83
CA GLN A 400 1.76 -30.87 6.71
C GLN A 400 2.10 -31.51 8.08
N LEU A 401 2.34 -30.70 9.12
CA LEU A 401 2.49 -31.17 10.52
C LEU A 401 1.19 -31.81 11.02
N GLU A 402 0.04 -31.33 10.55
CA GLU A 402 -1.29 -31.76 10.97
C GLU A 402 -1.79 -33.02 10.22
N ARG A 403 -0.90 -33.77 9.56
CA ARG A 403 -1.24 -35.05 8.92
C ARG A 403 -1.54 -36.11 9.99
N GLY A 404 -2.80 -36.21 10.42
CA GLY A 404 -3.19 -37.22 11.42
C GLY A 404 -4.66 -37.26 11.88
N GLY A 405 -5.60 -36.63 11.18
CA GLY A 405 -7.03 -36.65 11.57
C GLY A 405 -7.37 -35.79 12.81
N THR A 406 -6.40 -35.06 13.36
CA THR A 406 -6.65 -34.03 14.38
C THR A 406 -7.32 -32.81 13.74
N PRO A 407 -8.22 -32.11 14.45
CA PRO A 407 -8.80 -30.87 13.96
C PRO A 407 -7.70 -29.83 13.75
N ARG A 408 -7.71 -29.18 12.59
CA ARG A 408 -6.73 -28.14 12.25
C ARG A 408 -6.88 -26.96 13.18
N VAL A 409 -5.76 -26.41 13.62
CA VAL A 409 -5.77 -25.26 14.53
C VAL A 409 -5.21 -24.04 13.79
N PRO A 410 -6.04 -22.99 13.60
CA PRO A 410 -5.61 -21.76 12.97
C PRO A 410 -4.35 -21.15 13.58
N LEU A 411 -3.50 -20.60 12.72
CA LEU A 411 -2.30 -19.87 13.11
C LEU A 411 -2.68 -18.43 13.47
N THR A 412 -2.22 -17.96 14.63
CA THR A 412 -2.71 -16.72 15.22
C THR A 412 -1.61 -15.77 15.66
N ALA A 413 -0.34 -16.12 15.47
CA ALA A 413 0.83 -15.24 15.57
C ALA A 413 2.05 -15.97 15.01
N SER A 414 3.01 -15.23 14.44
CA SER A 414 4.25 -15.80 13.93
C SER A 414 5.39 -14.82 14.09
N MET A 415 6.59 -15.39 14.25
CA MET A 415 7.82 -14.64 14.38
C MET A 415 8.95 -15.46 13.79
N TYR A 416 9.64 -14.90 12.80
CA TYR A 416 10.84 -15.47 12.24
C TYR A 416 12.08 -14.99 12.99
N LEU A 417 13.00 -15.91 13.26
CA LEU A 417 14.27 -15.68 13.96
C LEU A 417 15.43 -15.91 12.97
N PRO A 418 15.85 -14.90 12.20
CA PRO A 418 16.79 -15.08 11.08
C PRO A 418 18.14 -15.69 11.51
N GLN A 419 18.70 -15.20 12.62
CA GLN A 419 19.99 -15.67 13.13
C GLN A 419 20.00 -17.15 13.53
N GLN A 420 18.84 -17.72 13.86
CA GLN A 420 18.68 -19.11 14.26
C GLN A 420 17.99 -19.96 13.18
N SER A 421 17.56 -19.34 12.08
CA SER A 421 16.71 -19.94 11.04
C SER A 421 15.51 -20.73 11.61
N ARG A 422 14.85 -20.15 12.63
CA ARG A 422 13.68 -20.74 13.29
C ARG A 422 12.44 -19.88 13.07
N LEU A 423 11.30 -20.54 12.88
CA LEU A 423 9.99 -19.92 12.85
C LEU A 423 9.22 -20.32 14.10
N VAL A 424 8.74 -19.33 14.84
CA VAL A 424 7.89 -19.50 16.02
C VAL A 424 6.46 -19.15 15.62
N VAL A 425 5.50 -20.05 15.85
CA VAL A 425 4.10 -19.88 15.44
C VAL A 425 3.17 -20.17 16.62
N GLY A 426 2.38 -19.19 17.01
CA GLY A 426 1.29 -19.33 17.98
C GLY A 426 0.00 -19.78 17.29
N ARG A 427 -0.79 -20.59 18.00
CA ARG A 427 -2.04 -21.16 17.49
C ARG A 427 -3.25 -20.78 18.32
N GLU A 428 -4.43 -21.00 17.76
CA GLU A 428 -5.72 -20.73 18.42
C GLU A 428 -5.97 -21.60 19.67
N ASP A 429 -5.39 -22.80 19.75
CA ASP A 429 -5.51 -23.68 20.91
C ASP A 429 -4.56 -23.32 22.08
N GLY A 430 -3.78 -22.24 21.94
CA GLY A 430 -2.81 -21.80 22.95
C GLY A 430 -1.45 -22.48 22.90
N SER A 431 -1.24 -23.43 21.99
CA SER A 431 0.08 -23.99 21.77
C SER A 431 0.93 -23.08 20.88
N ILE A 432 2.25 -23.14 21.08
CA ILE A 432 3.25 -22.47 20.24
C ILE A 432 4.16 -23.54 19.66
N ILE A 433 4.36 -23.51 18.34
CA ILE A 433 5.24 -24.45 17.63
C ILE A 433 6.48 -23.71 17.16
N ILE A 434 7.65 -24.30 17.40
CA ILE A 434 8.93 -23.80 16.89
C ILE A 434 9.47 -24.81 15.87
N VAL A 435 9.66 -24.37 14.64
CA VAL A 435 10.17 -25.20 13.53
C VAL A 435 11.44 -24.60 12.91
N PRO A 436 12.32 -25.41 12.32
CA PRO A 436 13.35 -24.92 11.41
C PRO A 436 12.68 -24.34 10.16
N ALA A 437 12.92 -23.05 9.91
CA ALA A 437 12.20 -22.30 8.87
C ALA A 437 12.52 -22.80 7.47
N THR A 438 13.80 -22.97 7.15
CA THR A 438 14.27 -23.42 5.82
C THR A 438 13.78 -24.80 5.46
N GLN A 439 13.84 -25.77 6.40
CA GLN A 439 13.33 -27.12 6.18
C GLN A 439 11.82 -27.12 5.95
N THR A 440 11.08 -26.32 6.73
CA THR A 440 9.62 -26.21 6.59
C THR A 440 9.23 -25.59 5.24
N VAL A 441 9.91 -24.50 4.84
CA VAL A 441 9.68 -23.84 3.53
C VAL A 441 10.01 -24.79 2.38
N MET A 442 11.10 -25.56 2.49
CA MET A 442 11.53 -26.51 1.47
C MET A 442 10.45 -27.58 1.20
N LEU A 443 9.78 -28.09 2.24
CA LEU A 443 8.71 -29.09 2.10
C LEU A 443 7.48 -28.60 1.34
N HIS A 444 7.29 -27.28 1.25
CA HIS A 444 6.16 -26.68 0.52
C HIS A 444 6.54 -26.19 -0.87
N LEU A 445 7.77 -25.73 -1.08
CA LEU A 445 8.20 -25.18 -2.38
C LEU A 445 8.84 -26.22 -3.30
N LEU A 446 9.49 -27.26 -2.75
CA LEU A 446 10.18 -28.28 -3.53
C LEU A 446 9.36 -29.58 -3.56
N HIS A 447 8.89 -29.98 -4.75
CA HIS A 447 8.19 -31.25 -4.98
C HIS A 447 9.13 -32.29 -5.65
N GLY A 448 8.83 -33.58 -5.48
CA GLY A 448 9.54 -34.67 -6.18
C GLY A 448 10.75 -35.22 -5.42
N ASN A 449 11.87 -35.45 -6.12
CA ASN A 449 13.09 -36.10 -5.56
C ASN A 449 13.72 -35.36 -4.37
N HIS A 450 13.33 -34.11 -4.12
CA HIS A 450 13.78 -33.28 -2.98
C HIS A 450 12.85 -33.38 -1.75
N GLN A 451 11.76 -34.15 -1.82
CA GLN A 451 10.90 -34.52 -0.68
C GLN A 451 11.45 -35.74 0.08
N GLN A 452 12.76 -35.99 0.08
CA GLN A 452 13.41 -37.09 0.84
C GLN A 452 13.42 -36.84 2.36
N TYR A 453 12.33 -36.31 2.91
CA TYR A 453 12.05 -36.34 4.33
C TYR A 453 10.87 -37.30 4.50
N ASP A 454 11.16 -38.49 5.02
CA ASP A 454 10.12 -39.48 5.34
C ASP A 454 9.18 -38.97 6.44
N ASP A 455 9.63 -38.00 7.26
CA ASP A 455 8.91 -37.41 8.40
C ASP A 455 8.99 -35.87 8.45
N TRP A 456 8.08 -35.25 9.21
CA TRP A 456 8.08 -33.81 9.47
C TRP A 456 9.32 -33.35 10.27
N PRO A 457 9.88 -32.14 10.04
CA PRO A 457 11.06 -31.67 10.74
C PRO A 457 10.91 -31.69 12.26
N PRO A 458 12.01 -31.96 13.01
CA PRO A 458 12.01 -31.86 14.46
C PRO A 458 11.53 -30.48 14.90
N HIS A 459 10.51 -30.45 15.74
CA HIS A 459 9.87 -29.22 16.19
C HIS A 459 9.62 -29.27 17.70
N GLN A 460 9.58 -28.10 18.32
CA GLN A 460 9.21 -27.96 19.72
C GLN A 460 7.78 -27.48 19.83
N ARG A 461 7.04 -28.04 20.80
CA ARG A 461 5.68 -27.61 21.14
C ARG A 461 5.68 -27.06 22.56
N LEU A 462 5.40 -25.77 22.69
CA LEU A 462 5.23 -25.08 23.97
C LEU A 462 3.75 -25.12 24.35
N ILE A 463 3.48 -25.47 25.61
CA ILE A 463 2.13 -25.60 26.16
C ILE A 463 2.07 -24.80 27.45
N GLY A 464 1.10 -23.88 27.57
CA GLY A 464 0.96 -23.06 28.77
C GLY A 464 -0.13 -21.98 28.70
N HIS A 465 -0.47 -21.48 27.50
CA HIS A 465 -1.70 -20.69 27.34
C HIS A 465 -2.93 -21.59 27.32
N VAL A 466 -4.06 -21.07 27.82
CA VAL A 466 -5.36 -21.78 27.87
C VAL A 466 -6.31 -21.35 26.73
N GLY A 467 -5.75 -20.73 25.68
CA GLY A 467 -6.48 -20.28 24.50
C GLY A 467 -5.57 -19.52 23.54
N ARG A 468 -6.15 -18.95 22.48
CA ARG A 468 -5.47 -18.25 21.38
C ARG A 468 -4.25 -17.43 21.80
N VAL A 469 -3.11 -17.71 21.17
CA VAL A 469 -1.92 -16.86 21.28
C VAL A 469 -2.09 -15.66 20.35
N ASN A 470 -2.20 -14.46 20.90
CA ASN A 470 -2.45 -13.24 20.13
C ASN A 470 -1.16 -12.59 19.60
N CYS A 471 -0.08 -12.65 20.38
CA CYS A 471 1.17 -11.97 20.04
C CYS A 471 2.40 -12.72 20.58
N LEU A 472 3.51 -12.58 19.87
CA LEU A 472 4.82 -13.13 20.20
C LEU A 472 5.85 -12.01 20.25
N LEU A 473 6.84 -12.13 21.13
CA LEU A 473 7.97 -11.21 21.22
C LEU A 473 9.25 -12.00 21.52
N TYR A 474 10.29 -11.80 20.71
CA TYR A 474 11.66 -12.22 21.01
C TYR A 474 12.49 -10.98 21.35
N PRO A 475 12.60 -10.60 22.65
CA PRO A 475 13.18 -9.33 23.04
C PRO A 475 14.64 -9.13 22.60
N HIS A 476 15.42 -10.22 22.51
CA HIS A 476 16.83 -10.16 22.09
C HIS A 476 16.99 -9.71 20.64
N LEU A 477 16.05 -10.06 19.75
CA LEU A 477 16.06 -9.60 18.36
C LEU A 477 15.83 -8.08 18.27
N VAL A 478 15.06 -7.51 19.20
CA VAL A 478 14.85 -6.06 19.27
C VAL A 478 16.06 -5.36 19.90
N HIS A 479 16.61 -5.90 21.00
CA HIS A 479 17.83 -5.37 21.62
C HIS A 479 18.64 -6.46 22.33
N PRO A 480 19.98 -6.53 22.17
CA PRO A 480 20.82 -7.59 22.74
C PRO A 480 20.95 -7.57 24.28
N ARG A 481 20.24 -6.66 24.98
CA ARG A 481 20.24 -6.56 26.45
C ARG A 481 19.46 -7.69 27.12
N TYR A 482 18.57 -8.32 26.36
CA TYR A 482 17.79 -9.46 26.80
C TYR A 482 18.53 -10.75 26.51
N GLU A 483 18.17 -11.81 27.20
CA GLU A 483 18.78 -13.12 27.00
C GLU A 483 18.30 -13.76 25.68
N ARG A 484 19.20 -14.43 24.97
CA ARG A 484 18.90 -15.16 23.72
C ARG A 484 17.93 -16.32 23.90
N ALA A 485 17.81 -16.81 25.14
CA ALA A 485 16.89 -17.88 25.50
C ALA A 485 15.46 -17.38 25.72
N HIS A 486 15.23 -16.09 25.97
CA HIS A 486 13.90 -15.62 26.35
C HIS A 486 12.99 -15.40 25.14
N LEU A 487 11.89 -16.15 25.10
CA LEU A 487 10.73 -15.88 24.24
C LEU A 487 9.54 -15.47 25.11
N VAL A 488 8.77 -14.50 24.64
CA VAL A 488 7.58 -14.00 25.35
C VAL A 488 6.35 -14.17 24.45
N SER A 489 5.23 -14.59 25.02
CA SER A 489 3.95 -14.68 24.33
C SER A 489 2.82 -14.06 25.16
N GLY A 490 1.81 -13.54 24.48
CA GLY A 490 0.58 -13.01 25.08
C GLY A 490 -0.64 -13.69 24.47
N GLY A 491 -1.63 -14.02 25.29
CA GLY A 491 -2.80 -14.80 24.87
C GLY A 491 -4.14 -14.17 25.24
N VAL A 492 -5.20 -14.79 24.72
CA VAL A 492 -6.61 -14.50 25.06
C VAL A 492 -6.94 -14.89 26.50
N ASP A 493 -6.11 -15.70 27.13
CA ASP A 493 -6.22 -16.14 28.53
C ASP A 493 -5.68 -15.11 29.53
N PHE A 494 -5.48 -13.86 29.08
CA PHE A 494 -5.04 -12.69 29.85
C PHE A 494 -3.62 -12.80 30.42
N ALA A 495 -2.89 -13.84 30.01
CA ALA A 495 -1.56 -14.13 30.52
C ALA A 495 -0.47 -13.66 29.55
N VAL A 496 0.66 -13.24 30.12
CA VAL A 496 1.93 -13.13 29.41
C VAL A 496 2.84 -14.27 29.88
N CYS A 497 3.27 -15.13 28.97
CA CYS A 497 4.15 -16.26 29.27
C CYS A 497 5.58 -15.94 28.85
N LEU A 498 6.54 -16.26 29.72
CA LEU A 498 7.98 -16.22 29.47
C LEU A 498 8.48 -17.66 29.33
N TRP A 499 9.17 -17.93 28.24
CA TRP A 499 9.66 -19.25 27.85
C TRP A 499 11.17 -19.27 27.70
N ASP A 500 11.75 -20.44 27.88
CA ASP A 500 13.08 -20.75 27.35
C ASP A 500 12.93 -21.33 25.93
N LEU A 501 13.41 -20.58 24.95
CA LEU A 501 13.41 -20.88 23.52
C LEU A 501 14.19 -22.15 23.17
N TYR A 502 15.18 -22.54 23.99
CA TYR A 502 16.02 -23.70 23.70
C TYR A 502 15.46 -24.98 24.30
N SER A 503 15.05 -24.97 25.58
CA SER A 503 14.47 -26.15 26.24
C SER A 503 12.97 -26.31 25.95
N GLY A 504 12.28 -25.26 25.52
CA GLY A 504 10.84 -25.23 25.33
C GLY A 504 10.04 -25.20 26.64
N THR A 505 10.68 -24.85 27.76
CA THR A 505 10.02 -24.81 29.07
C THR A 505 9.37 -23.46 29.37
N LEU A 506 8.24 -23.49 30.07
CA LEU A 506 7.61 -22.30 30.62
C LEU A 506 8.38 -21.83 31.86
N LEU A 507 9.04 -20.66 31.77
CA LEU A 507 9.81 -20.09 32.87
C LEU A 507 8.92 -19.32 33.85
N HIS A 508 7.93 -18.60 33.34
CA HIS A 508 7.01 -17.83 34.16
C HIS A 508 5.71 -17.48 33.43
N ARG A 509 4.62 -17.30 34.17
CA ARG A 509 3.32 -16.86 33.66
C ARG A 509 2.84 -15.65 34.47
N PHE A 510 2.83 -14.48 33.84
CA PHE A 510 2.31 -13.25 34.40
C PHE A 510 0.79 -13.19 34.21
N CYS A 511 0.04 -13.19 35.31
CA CYS A 511 -1.42 -13.08 35.31
C CYS A 511 -1.83 -11.75 35.99
N VAL A 512 -1.52 -10.64 35.32
CA VAL A 512 -1.71 -9.29 35.87
C VAL A 512 -2.91 -8.57 35.22
N HIS A 513 -3.24 -8.95 33.99
CA HIS A 513 -4.33 -8.36 33.21
C HIS A 513 -5.65 -9.10 33.45
N ALA A 514 -6.75 -8.40 33.20
CA ALA A 514 -8.12 -8.92 33.19
C ALA A 514 -8.74 -8.94 31.78
N GLY A 515 -7.94 -8.69 30.75
CA GLY A 515 -8.31 -8.74 29.34
C GLY A 515 -7.22 -9.39 28.50
N GLU A 516 -7.55 -9.72 27.25
CA GLU A 516 -6.62 -10.40 26.34
C GLU A 516 -5.42 -9.53 26.02
N ILE A 517 -4.25 -10.16 25.89
CA ILE A 517 -3.03 -9.43 25.53
C ILE A 517 -3.11 -9.10 24.04
N THR A 518 -3.05 -7.81 23.72
CA THR A 518 -3.16 -7.30 22.35
C THR A 518 -1.78 -6.98 21.76
N GLN A 519 -0.83 -6.55 22.61
CA GLN A 519 0.49 -6.12 22.14
C GLN A 519 1.59 -6.38 23.18
N LEU A 520 2.79 -6.71 22.68
CA LEU A 520 4.03 -6.81 23.46
C LEU A 520 5.10 -5.92 22.84
N LEU A 521 5.77 -5.13 23.68
CA LEU A 521 6.74 -4.11 23.26
C LEU A 521 8.00 -4.15 24.12
N VAL A 522 9.11 -3.69 23.57
CA VAL A 522 10.36 -3.48 24.29
C VAL A 522 10.50 -1.98 24.61
N PRO A 523 10.65 -1.59 25.89
CA PRO A 523 10.96 -0.20 26.25
C PRO A 523 12.30 0.27 25.65
N PRO A 524 12.56 1.58 25.50
CA PRO A 524 13.85 2.10 25.04
C PRO A 524 15.07 1.62 25.88
N ASN A 525 16.26 1.66 25.28
CA ASN A 525 17.51 1.19 25.93
C ASN A 525 18.07 2.13 27.02
N ASN A 526 17.68 3.40 26.96
CA ASN A 526 18.03 4.49 27.87
C ASN A 526 17.02 4.70 29.01
N CYS A 527 16.05 3.79 29.19
CA CYS A 527 15.21 3.76 30.38
C CYS A 527 16.04 3.50 31.65
N SER A 528 15.46 3.80 32.82
CA SER A 528 16.06 3.50 34.11
C SER A 528 16.42 2.01 34.25
N THR A 529 17.42 1.69 35.07
CA THR A 529 17.92 0.31 35.26
C THR A 529 16.82 -0.68 35.65
N ARG A 530 15.83 -0.22 36.42
CA ARG A 530 14.64 -0.99 36.83
C ARG A 530 13.77 -1.41 35.63
N VAL A 531 13.59 -0.52 34.66
CA VAL A 531 12.74 -0.73 33.46
C VAL A 531 13.54 -1.35 32.32
N GLN A 532 14.87 -1.21 32.33
CA GLN A 532 15.75 -1.63 31.24
C GLN A 532 15.65 -3.12 30.88
N LYS A 533 15.26 -3.98 31.83
CA LYS A 533 15.03 -5.43 31.59
C LYS A 533 13.56 -5.81 31.56
N CYS A 534 12.67 -4.83 31.52
CA CYS A 534 11.23 -5.06 31.40
C CYS A 534 10.81 -5.19 29.94
N ILE A 535 9.68 -5.84 29.72
CA ILE A 535 8.87 -5.67 28.51
C ILE A 535 7.61 -4.90 28.87
N CYS A 536 6.94 -4.34 27.88
CA CYS A 536 5.64 -3.70 28.02
C CYS A 536 4.56 -4.59 27.41
N SER A 537 3.47 -4.81 28.13
CA SER A 537 2.29 -5.53 27.62
C SER A 537 1.06 -4.63 27.67
N VAL A 538 0.24 -4.72 26.62
CA VAL A 538 -1.03 -4.00 26.48
C VAL A 538 -2.14 -5.01 26.40
N ALA A 539 -3.23 -4.75 27.09
CA ALA A 539 -4.38 -5.62 27.14
C ALA A 539 -5.68 -4.93 26.73
N SER A 540 -6.67 -5.73 26.32
CA SER A 540 -8.00 -5.27 25.94
C SER A 540 -8.87 -4.78 27.10
N ASP A 541 -8.39 -4.93 28.35
CA ASP A 541 -8.95 -4.28 29.54
C ASP A 541 -8.42 -2.84 29.74
N HIS A 542 -7.74 -2.31 28.71
CA HIS A 542 -7.18 -0.96 28.65
C HIS A 542 -5.98 -0.76 29.59
N SER A 543 -5.48 -1.81 30.24
CA SER A 543 -4.30 -1.71 31.10
C SER A 543 -3.00 -1.92 30.33
N VAL A 544 -1.94 -1.31 30.84
CA VAL A 544 -0.57 -1.42 30.33
C VAL A 544 0.32 -1.84 31.49
N THR A 545 1.18 -2.84 31.29
CA THR A 545 2.13 -3.26 32.34
C THR A 545 3.57 -3.28 31.88
N LEU A 546 4.49 -3.02 32.81
CA LEU A 546 5.92 -3.26 32.65
C LEU A 546 6.29 -4.52 33.42
N LEU A 547 6.74 -5.56 32.73
CA LEU A 547 7.05 -6.87 33.29
C LEU A 547 8.55 -7.12 33.27
N GLY A 548 9.17 -7.21 34.44
CA GLY A 548 10.60 -7.49 34.59
C GLY A 548 10.91 -8.95 34.29
N LEU A 549 11.65 -9.23 33.22
CA LEU A 549 11.94 -10.61 32.80
C LEU A 549 12.92 -11.34 33.72
N THR A 550 13.87 -10.62 34.32
CA THR A 550 14.84 -11.20 35.27
C THR A 550 14.24 -11.46 36.63
N GLU A 551 13.50 -10.49 37.17
CA GLU A 551 12.91 -10.59 38.51
C GLU A 551 11.59 -11.37 38.51
N ARG A 552 11.01 -11.60 37.33
CA ARG A 552 9.71 -12.25 37.13
C ARG A 552 8.60 -11.56 37.95
N LYS A 553 8.59 -10.23 37.89
CA LYS A 553 7.63 -9.39 38.61
C LYS A 553 7.01 -8.33 37.69
N CYS A 554 5.77 -7.98 38.00
CA CYS A 554 5.17 -6.76 37.48
C CYS A 554 5.81 -5.56 38.19
N VAL A 555 6.46 -4.69 37.41
CA VAL A 555 7.12 -3.48 37.89
C VAL A 555 6.15 -2.31 37.94
N VAL A 556 5.30 -2.18 36.92
CA VAL A 556 4.25 -1.16 36.82
C VAL A 556 2.97 -1.80 36.27
N LEU A 557 1.83 -1.45 36.86
CA LEU A 557 0.49 -1.67 36.33
C LEU A 557 -0.19 -0.31 36.13
N ALA A 558 -0.12 0.20 34.90
CA ALA A 558 -0.81 1.40 34.48
C ALA A 558 -2.24 1.04 34.07
N SER A 559 -3.19 1.34 34.95
CA SER A 559 -4.62 1.02 34.79
C SER A 559 -5.46 2.29 34.99
N ARG A 560 -6.79 2.20 34.78
CA ARG A 560 -7.78 3.31 34.85
C ARG A 560 -7.97 4.11 33.55
N HIS A 561 -7.42 3.65 32.43
CA HIS A 561 -7.76 4.20 31.12
C HIS A 561 -9.22 3.86 30.79
N LEU A 562 -10.03 4.87 30.50
CA LEU A 562 -11.46 4.68 30.21
C LEU A 562 -11.73 4.13 28.80
N PHE A 563 -10.79 4.31 27.88
CA PHE A 563 -10.92 3.96 26.46
C PHE A 563 -9.75 3.08 26.00
N PRO A 564 -9.96 2.22 24.97
CA PRO A 564 -8.93 1.28 24.53
C PRO A 564 -7.60 1.97 24.23
N VAL A 565 -6.50 1.34 24.64
CA VAL A 565 -5.15 1.84 24.37
C VAL A 565 -4.82 1.60 22.89
N VAL A 566 -4.47 2.67 22.18
CA VAL A 566 -4.15 2.64 20.75
C VAL A 566 -2.65 2.84 20.51
N THR A 567 -1.96 3.60 21.36
CA THR A 567 -0.54 3.91 21.17
C THR A 567 0.22 4.01 22.48
N ILE A 568 1.48 3.58 22.45
CA ILE A 568 2.43 3.74 23.55
C ILE A 568 3.66 4.48 23.03
N LYS A 569 3.98 5.60 23.66
CA LYS A 569 5.18 6.40 23.40
C LYS A 569 6.03 6.48 24.66
N TRP A 570 7.32 6.74 24.47
CA TRP A 570 8.30 6.72 25.55
C TRP A 570 9.04 8.05 25.62
N ARG A 571 9.17 8.60 26.83
CA ARG A 571 10.10 9.70 27.14
C ARG A 571 11.03 9.25 28.26
N PRO A 572 12.02 8.40 27.94
CA PRO A 572 12.87 7.75 28.93
C PRO A 572 13.71 8.74 29.74
N LEU A 573 14.11 9.87 29.14
CA LEU A 573 14.85 10.93 29.84
C LEU A 573 14.02 11.65 30.91
N ASP A 574 12.70 11.71 30.71
CA ASP A 574 11.75 12.31 31.66
C ASP A 574 11.11 11.24 32.56
N ASP A 575 11.52 9.97 32.44
CA ASP A 575 10.93 8.81 33.13
C ASP A 575 9.43 8.61 32.84
N PHE A 576 8.96 8.97 31.64
CA PHE A 576 7.55 8.85 31.26
C PHE A 576 7.26 7.78 30.20
N MET A 577 6.18 7.04 30.44
CA MET A 577 5.45 6.24 29.47
C MET A 577 4.14 6.96 29.16
N ILE A 578 3.87 7.17 27.88
CA ILE A 578 2.71 7.92 27.40
C ILE A 578 1.77 6.94 26.71
N VAL A 579 0.53 6.91 27.18
CA VAL A 579 -0.51 5.99 26.72
C VAL A 579 -1.61 6.80 26.04
N GLY A 580 -1.76 6.66 24.73
CA GLY A 580 -2.83 7.29 23.96
C GLY A 580 -4.00 6.33 23.74
N CYS A 581 -5.21 6.82 23.98
CA CYS A 581 -6.45 6.05 23.93
C CYS A 581 -7.28 6.39 22.68
N SER A 582 -8.26 5.55 22.35
CA SER A 582 -9.08 5.67 21.13
C SER A 582 -9.99 6.89 21.10
N ASP A 583 -10.30 7.50 22.24
CA ASP A 583 -11.06 8.74 22.35
C ASP A 583 -10.20 10.00 22.18
N GLY A 584 -8.89 9.84 21.92
CA GLY A 584 -7.92 10.93 21.85
C GLY A 584 -7.34 11.34 23.20
N SER A 585 -7.76 10.73 24.32
CA SER A 585 -7.18 11.01 25.63
C SER A 585 -5.78 10.44 25.76
N VAL A 586 -4.89 11.16 26.46
CA VAL A 586 -3.49 10.76 26.67
C VAL A 586 -3.16 10.74 28.15
N TYR A 587 -2.62 9.62 28.62
CA TYR A 587 -2.22 9.40 30.01
C TYR A 587 -0.70 9.34 30.10
N VAL A 588 -0.12 10.12 31.00
CA VAL A 588 1.33 10.18 31.21
C VAL A 588 1.66 9.50 32.53
N TRP A 589 2.39 8.39 32.46
CA TRP A 589 2.78 7.58 33.60
C TRP A 589 4.26 7.71 33.88
N GLN A 590 4.62 7.89 35.14
CA GLN A 590 6.00 7.78 35.58
C GLN A 590 6.41 6.31 35.66
N MET A 591 7.46 5.90 34.94
CA MET A 591 7.85 4.48 34.82
C MET A 591 8.55 3.95 36.07
N GLU A 592 9.36 4.75 36.75
CA GLU A 592 10.08 4.31 37.95
C GLU A 592 9.15 4.07 39.14
N THR A 593 8.14 4.93 39.31
CA THR A 593 7.22 4.90 40.46
C THR A 593 5.88 4.23 40.16
N GLY A 594 5.49 4.15 38.88
CA GLY A 594 4.15 3.71 38.46
C GLY A 594 3.05 4.73 38.76
N HIS A 595 3.40 6.00 39.02
CA HIS A 595 2.43 7.06 39.32
C HIS A 595 1.84 7.65 38.04
N LEU A 596 0.52 7.87 38.02
CA LEU A 596 -0.14 8.64 36.96
C LEU A 596 0.14 10.14 37.18
N ASP A 597 0.95 10.74 36.32
CA ASP A 597 1.35 12.15 36.45
C ASP A 597 0.23 13.09 35.98
N ARG A 598 -0.35 12.83 34.79
CA ARG A 598 -1.46 13.63 34.24
C ARG A 598 -2.27 12.90 33.18
N VAL A 599 -3.47 13.43 32.93
CA VAL A 599 -4.37 13.05 31.82
C VAL A 599 -4.63 14.29 30.97
N LEU A 600 -4.49 14.16 29.66
CA LEU A 600 -4.61 15.22 28.67
C LEU A 600 -5.71 14.89 27.68
N HIS A 601 -6.37 15.93 27.16
CA HIS A 601 -7.46 15.83 26.20
C HIS A 601 -7.32 16.92 25.13
N GLY A 602 -7.92 16.70 23.96
CA GLY A 602 -7.93 17.67 22.86
C GLY A 602 -6.52 18.01 22.35
N ILE A 603 -6.32 19.26 21.94
CA ILE A 603 -5.09 19.74 21.27
C ILE A 603 -3.83 19.44 22.10
N SER A 604 -3.87 19.59 23.43
CA SER A 604 -2.72 19.29 24.29
C SER A 604 -2.33 17.81 24.32
N ALA A 605 -3.28 16.91 24.09
CA ALA A 605 -3.00 15.48 23.96
C ALA A 605 -2.27 15.18 22.64
N GLU A 606 -2.74 15.79 21.54
CA GLU A 606 -2.14 15.69 20.21
C GLU A 606 -0.71 16.25 20.19
N GLU A 607 -0.50 17.43 20.78
CA GLU A 607 0.83 18.04 20.89
C GLU A 607 1.84 17.14 21.62
N VAL A 608 1.41 16.49 22.71
CA VAL A 608 2.29 15.59 23.48
C VAL A 608 2.63 14.33 22.70
N LEU A 609 1.68 13.74 21.98
CA LEU A 609 1.95 12.60 21.11
C LEU A 609 2.91 13.00 19.98
N TYR A 610 2.66 14.13 19.32
CA TYR A 610 3.50 14.65 18.23
C TYR A 610 4.94 14.94 18.69
N ALA A 611 5.10 15.59 19.86
CA ALA A 611 6.41 15.87 20.43
C ALA A 611 7.23 14.61 20.78
N CYS A 612 6.58 13.44 20.89
CA CYS A 612 7.31 12.17 21.07
C CYS A 612 7.84 11.61 19.75
N ASP A 613 7.20 11.94 18.63
CA ASP A 613 7.59 11.46 17.31
C ASP A 613 8.87 12.15 16.81
N GLU A 614 9.02 13.46 17.00
CA GLU A 614 10.24 14.20 16.63
C GLU A 614 11.50 13.71 17.37
N ASN A 615 11.35 13.24 18.61
CA ASN A 615 12.46 12.71 19.41
C ASN A 615 12.89 11.30 18.99
N THR A 616 12.08 10.58 18.21
CA THR A 616 12.42 9.26 17.67
C THR A 616 13.23 9.39 16.37
N SER A 617 12.98 10.45 15.59
CA SER A 617 13.65 10.77 14.32
C SER A 617 15.09 11.28 14.47
N THR A 618 15.43 11.84 15.63
CA THR A 618 16.75 12.45 15.91
C THR A 618 17.81 11.45 16.38
N ALA A 619 17.45 10.17 16.59
CA ALA A 619 18.43 9.12 16.89
C ALA A 619 19.25 8.67 15.66
N THR A 620 18.89 9.11 14.45
CA THR A 620 19.53 8.71 13.18
C THR A 620 20.30 9.80 12.45
N ALA A 621 20.42 11.02 13.01
CA ALA A 621 21.25 12.07 12.44
C ALA A 621 22.18 12.63 13.52
N GLY A 622 23.48 12.46 13.33
CA GLY A 622 24.48 13.11 14.16
C GLY A 622 24.42 14.62 13.93
N ASP A 623 23.71 15.34 14.78
CA ASP A 623 24.14 16.66 15.24
C ASP A 623 23.47 17.02 16.58
N SER A 624 24.18 17.86 17.31
CA SER A 624 24.04 18.12 18.73
C SER A 624 22.80 18.94 19.09
N GLY A 625 21.66 18.29 19.32
CA GLY A 625 20.48 18.90 19.95
C GLY A 625 20.69 19.12 21.46
N LEU A 626 21.41 20.17 21.83
CA LEU A 626 21.75 20.51 23.22
C LEU A 626 20.52 20.94 24.03
N ALA A 627 19.88 20.00 24.74
CA ALA A 627 19.07 20.35 25.90
C ALA A 627 20.00 20.73 27.07
N ASN A 628 19.99 22.02 27.46
CA ASN A 628 20.87 22.58 28.50
C ASN A 628 20.72 21.78 29.83
N PRO A 629 21.81 21.19 30.38
CA PRO A 629 21.78 20.42 31.63
C PRO A 629 21.14 21.16 32.82
N ALA A 630 21.20 22.49 32.81
CA ALA A 630 20.55 23.35 33.80
C ALA A 630 19.01 23.21 33.79
N VAL A 631 18.39 23.04 32.62
CA VAL A 631 16.93 22.92 32.48
C VAL A 631 16.45 21.62 33.13
N HIS A 632 17.16 20.51 32.93
CA HIS A 632 16.84 19.23 33.57
C HIS A 632 17.10 19.26 35.08
N PHE A 633 18.15 19.96 35.53
CA PHE A 633 18.44 20.15 36.96
C PHE A 633 17.34 20.97 37.67
N PHE A 634 16.91 22.10 37.10
CA PHE A 634 15.84 22.93 37.66
C PHE A 634 14.46 22.25 37.60
N ARG A 635 14.19 21.44 36.57
CA ARG A 635 12.96 20.64 36.47
C ARG A 635 12.95 19.50 37.50
N GLY A 636 14.09 18.86 37.76
CA GLY A 636 14.27 17.88 38.84
C GLY A 636 14.06 18.48 40.24
N LEU A 637 14.54 19.71 40.48
CA LEU A 637 14.29 20.45 41.73
C LEU A 637 12.81 20.79 41.91
N ARG A 638 12.12 21.16 40.83
CA ARG A 638 10.69 21.53 40.85
C ARG A 638 9.77 20.34 41.15
N HIS A 639 10.18 19.13 40.79
CA HIS A 639 9.40 17.90 40.94
C HIS A 639 9.96 16.90 41.97
N ARG A 640 10.94 17.32 42.80
CA ARG A 640 11.56 16.51 43.87
C ARG A 640 12.10 15.14 43.41
N ASN A 641 12.56 15.05 42.16
CA ASN A 641 13.06 13.81 41.57
C ASN A 641 14.59 13.70 41.75
N LEU A 642 15.02 13.02 42.82
CA LEU A 642 16.44 12.86 43.20
C LEU A 642 17.27 12.05 42.20
N SER A 643 16.67 11.11 41.45
CA SER A 643 17.38 10.32 40.43
C SER A 643 17.68 11.18 39.20
N ALA A 644 16.73 12.00 38.75
CA ALA A 644 16.92 12.97 37.66
C ALA A 644 17.99 14.04 37.97
N ILE A 645 18.02 14.54 39.22
CA ILE A 645 19.04 15.48 39.71
C ILE A 645 20.43 14.83 39.66
N ARG A 646 20.55 13.59 40.16
CA ARG A 646 21.82 12.84 40.22
C ARG A 646 22.38 12.58 38.82
N HIS A 647 21.53 12.21 37.86
CA HIS A 647 21.91 12.01 36.45
C HIS A 647 22.26 13.31 35.70
N ALA A 648 21.67 14.45 36.06
CA ALA A 648 22.05 15.76 35.52
C ALA A 648 23.43 16.21 36.04
N THR A 649 23.69 16.01 37.34
CA THR A 649 25.00 16.32 37.95
C THR A 649 26.13 15.41 37.47
N GLN A 650 25.87 14.11 37.27
CA GLN A 650 26.86 13.19 36.70
C GLN A 650 27.22 13.57 35.26
N ARG A 651 26.25 14.02 34.45
CA ARG A 651 26.51 14.49 33.09
C ARG A 651 27.35 15.77 33.04
N GLY A 652 27.10 16.73 33.92
CA GLY A 652 27.94 17.93 34.00
C GLY A 652 29.42 17.62 34.30
N ILE A 653 29.66 16.62 35.16
CA ILE A 653 31.02 16.17 35.52
C ILE A 653 31.64 15.33 34.39
N HIS A 654 30.88 14.45 33.74
CA HIS A 654 31.36 13.64 32.61
C HIS A 654 31.68 14.50 31.37
N GLN A 655 30.93 15.58 31.14
CA GLN A 655 31.13 16.51 30.03
C GLN A 655 32.38 17.38 30.23
N LEU A 656 32.71 17.73 31.48
CA LEU A 656 33.99 18.36 31.87
C LEU A 656 35.19 17.42 31.77
N GLN A 657 35.01 16.11 32.01
CA GLN A 657 36.06 15.09 31.84
C GLN A 657 36.25 14.65 30.38
N GLN A 658 35.22 14.76 29.52
CA GLN A 658 35.33 14.40 28.10
C GLN A 658 35.99 15.49 27.24
N LEU A 659 35.96 16.75 27.68
CA LEU A 659 36.71 17.84 27.02
C LEU A 659 38.25 17.69 27.16
N SER A 660 38.73 16.87 28.10
CA SER A 660 40.17 16.59 28.30
C SER A 660 40.66 15.26 27.72
N HIS A 661 39.79 14.46 27.10
CA HIS A 661 40.15 13.15 26.49
C HIS A 661 39.78 13.00 25.00
N HIS A 662 39.38 14.08 24.34
CA HIS A 662 38.88 14.06 22.97
C HIS A 662 39.96 13.96 21.87
N ASN A 663 40.99 13.13 22.04
CA ASN A 663 41.96 12.92 20.95
C ASN A 663 42.35 11.46 20.66
N GLN A 664 41.78 10.46 21.34
CA GLN A 664 41.99 9.06 20.96
C GLN A 664 40.75 8.22 21.26
N GLN A 665 40.27 7.50 20.25
CA GLN A 665 39.16 6.53 20.25
C GLN A 665 37.77 7.10 19.95
N ASP A 666 37.54 7.39 18.66
CA ASP A 666 36.20 7.28 18.09
C ASP A 666 36.22 6.18 17.00
N GLY A 667 35.48 5.11 17.28
CA GLY A 667 35.50 3.87 16.51
C GLY A 667 34.34 2.98 16.95
N SER A 668 33.12 3.51 16.97
CA SER A 668 31.92 2.70 17.15
C SER A 668 31.51 2.10 15.81
N LEU A 669 31.68 0.78 15.70
CA LEU A 669 31.21 -0.06 14.61
C LEU A 669 29.69 0.03 14.48
N GLN A 670 29.20 0.82 13.52
CA GLN A 670 27.89 0.58 12.92
C GLN A 670 27.95 -0.79 12.22
N GLN A 671 27.40 -1.83 12.83
CA GLN A 671 27.07 -3.08 12.15
C GLN A 671 26.09 -2.73 11.03
N LYS A 672 26.59 -2.58 9.79
CA LYS A 672 25.75 -2.75 8.59
C LYS A 672 25.07 -4.11 8.73
N GLY A 673 23.74 -4.13 8.85
CA GLY A 673 22.98 -5.36 8.95
C GLY A 673 23.36 -6.28 7.80
N ARG A 674 23.82 -7.50 8.13
CA ARG A 674 24.08 -8.52 7.13
C ARG A 674 22.74 -8.83 6.45
N ALA A 675 22.66 -8.68 5.13
CA ALA A 675 21.47 -9.07 4.38
C ALA A 675 21.25 -10.58 4.58
N MET A 676 20.01 -10.98 4.90
CA MET A 676 19.64 -12.36 5.17
C MET A 676 18.97 -12.94 3.91
N PRO A 677 19.33 -14.16 3.46
CA PRO A 677 18.83 -14.71 2.20
C PRO A 677 17.32 -15.01 2.22
N LEU A 678 16.78 -15.33 3.40
CA LEU A 678 15.37 -15.63 3.61
C LEU A 678 14.85 -14.80 4.78
N MET A 679 13.73 -14.13 4.55
CA MET A 679 12.90 -13.51 5.56
C MET A 679 11.49 -14.08 5.47
N ILE A 680 10.87 -14.35 6.63
CA ILE A 680 9.49 -14.81 6.72
C ILE A 680 8.70 -13.79 7.53
N GLN A 681 7.57 -13.35 6.98
CA GLN A 681 6.68 -12.38 7.61
C GLN A 681 5.25 -12.95 7.68
N GLY A 682 4.63 -12.84 8.84
CA GLY A 682 3.20 -13.12 8.99
C GLY A 682 2.36 -12.06 8.27
N LEU A 683 1.31 -12.50 7.57
CA LEU A 683 0.33 -11.67 6.88
C LEU A 683 -1.06 -12.03 7.40
N ARG A 684 -1.80 -11.02 7.86
CA ARG A 684 -3.24 -11.13 8.11
C ARG A 684 -3.98 -10.12 7.27
N THR A 685 -4.93 -10.65 6.52
CA THR A 685 -5.89 -9.91 5.72
C THR A 685 -6.97 -9.29 6.60
N ASN A 686 -7.44 -10.04 7.61
CA ASN A 686 -8.38 -9.58 8.62
C ASN A 686 -7.91 -10.06 10.01
N PRO A 687 -8.14 -9.32 11.11
CA PRO A 687 -7.81 -9.78 12.47
C PRO A 687 -8.39 -11.16 12.86
N LYS A 688 -9.49 -11.56 12.22
CA LYS A 688 -10.15 -12.87 12.40
C LYS A 688 -9.57 -13.97 11.51
N ASP A 689 -8.87 -13.60 10.45
CA ASP A 689 -8.31 -14.57 9.51
C ASP A 689 -7.10 -15.31 10.12
N PRO A 690 -6.91 -16.58 9.75
CA PRO A 690 -5.67 -17.29 10.07
C PRO A 690 -4.48 -16.58 9.42
N GLU A 691 -3.34 -16.62 10.10
CA GLU A 691 -2.14 -15.96 9.60
C GLU A 691 -1.50 -16.73 8.43
N SER A 692 -1.39 -16.03 7.30
CA SER A 692 -0.62 -16.43 6.12
C SER A 692 0.84 -16.02 6.25
N HIS A 693 1.74 -16.56 5.43
CA HIS A 693 3.17 -16.26 5.53
C HIS A 693 3.74 -15.79 4.19
N ILE A 694 4.42 -14.65 4.19
CA ILE A 694 5.18 -14.13 3.05
C ILE A 694 6.64 -14.54 3.24
N LEU A 695 7.18 -15.22 2.24
CA LEU A 695 8.57 -15.62 2.14
C LEU A 695 9.28 -14.65 1.19
N CYS A 696 10.21 -13.87 1.71
CA CYS A 696 11.01 -12.93 0.93
C CYS A 696 12.41 -13.50 0.76
N PHE A 697 12.78 -13.79 -0.49
CA PHE A 697 14.12 -14.24 -0.83
C PHE A 697 14.94 -13.06 -1.37
N ASP A 698 16.02 -12.70 -0.69
CA ASP A 698 17.00 -11.74 -1.20
C ASP A 698 18.03 -12.50 -2.04
N ILE A 699 17.93 -12.34 -3.36
CA ILE A 699 18.75 -13.09 -4.31
C ILE A 699 20.23 -12.75 -4.17
N GLU A 700 20.57 -11.49 -3.88
CA GLU A 700 21.98 -11.11 -3.71
C GLU A 700 22.57 -11.72 -2.45
N ALA A 701 21.85 -11.66 -1.34
CA ALA A 701 22.27 -12.28 -0.08
C ALA A 701 22.42 -13.80 -0.23
N LEU A 702 21.48 -14.44 -0.94
CA LEU A 702 21.53 -15.88 -1.24
C LEU A 702 22.76 -16.25 -2.08
N ILE A 703 23.05 -15.50 -3.15
CA ILE A 703 24.24 -15.72 -3.99
C ILE A 703 25.50 -15.59 -3.15
N VAL A 704 25.60 -14.53 -2.33
CA VAL A 704 26.77 -14.31 -1.47
C VAL A 704 26.95 -15.48 -0.48
N GLU A 705 25.87 -15.97 0.12
CA GLU A 705 25.93 -17.09 1.06
C GLU A 705 26.36 -18.39 0.38
N LEU A 706 25.74 -18.75 -0.75
CA LEU A 706 26.10 -19.94 -1.53
C LEU A 706 27.56 -19.90 -2.00
N LEU A 707 28.02 -18.77 -2.52
CA LEU A 707 29.41 -18.61 -2.93
C LEU A 707 30.37 -18.71 -1.72
N THR A 708 30.01 -18.14 -0.57
CA THR A 708 30.82 -18.24 0.64
C THR A 708 30.95 -19.69 1.11
N GLU A 709 29.86 -20.46 1.06
CA GLU A 709 29.87 -21.89 1.39
C GLU A 709 30.69 -22.71 0.39
N GLU A 710 30.52 -22.44 -0.91
CA GLU A 710 31.27 -23.09 -1.97
C GLU A 710 32.78 -22.83 -1.81
N TYR A 711 33.20 -21.57 -1.63
CA TYR A 711 34.60 -21.23 -1.40
C TYR A 711 35.15 -21.79 -0.09
N GLY A 712 34.32 -21.87 0.95
CA GLY A 712 34.70 -22.50 2.22
C GLY A 712 34.92 -24.02 2.10
N ALA A 713 34.25 -24.69 1.16
CA ALA A 713 34.38 -26.11 0.88
C ALA A 713 35.52 -26.44 -0.10
N MET A 714 36.04 -25.46 -0.86
CA MET A 714 37.11 -25.68 -1.82
C MET A 714 38.46 -25.94 -1.16
N SER A 715 39.23 -26.87 -1.72
CA SER A 715 40.63 -27.08 -1.32
C SER A 715 41.50 -25.90 -1.78
N PRO A 716 42.63 -25.62 -1.11
CA PRO A 716 43.56 -24.57 -1.53
C PRO A 716 44.03 -24.70 -2.99
N GLY A 717 44.27 -25.92 -3.48
CA GLY A 717 44.64 -26.15 -4.88
C GLY A 717 43.51 -25.90 -5.87
N SER A 718 42.25 -26.07 -5.45
CA SER A 718 41.06 -25.75 -6.26
C SER A 718 40.82 -24.24 -6.35
N LEU A 719 41.02 -23.52 -5.24
CA LEU A 719 40.96 -22.06 -5.21
C LEU A 719 42.06 -21.43 -6.08
N GLU A 720 43.25 -22.03 -6.12
CA GLU A 720 44.37 -21.61 -6.97
C GLU A 720 44.10 -21.90 -8.46
N ALA A 721 43.56 -23.07 -8.79
CA ALA A 721 43.20 -23.43 -10.18
C ALA A 721 42.11 -22.52 -10.77
N GLN A 722 41.23 -21.97 -9.92
CA GLN A 722 40.23 -20.96 -10.32
C GLN A 722 40.76 -19.52 -10.27
N GLY A 723 42.03 -19.31 -9.90
CA GLY A 723 42.67 -18.00 -9.86
C GLY A 723 42.21 -17.09 -8.70
N LEU A 724 41.59 -17.66 -7.67
CA LEU A 724 41.00 -16.93 -6.54
C LEU A 724 42.02 -16.69 -5.41
N ILE A 725 43.10 -17.47 -5.34
CA ILE A 725 44.24 -17.26 -4.44
C ILE A 725 45.56 -17.47 -5.19
N ASN A 726 46.63 -16.80 -4.74
CA ASN A 726 47.96 -16.92 -5.31
C ASN A 726 48.86 -17.75 -4.37
N GLN A 727 49.60 -18.75 -4.87
CA GLN A 727 50.39 -19.70 -4.06
C GLN A 727 51.28 -19.02 -3.00
N SER A 728 51.88 -17.89 -3.38
CA SER A 728 52.75 -17.08 -2.53
C SER A 728 52.06 -16.39 -1.34
N GLU A 729 50.73 -16.24 -1.37
CA GLU A 729 49.94 -15.66 -0.27
C GLU A 729 49.48 -16.74 0.71
N TYR A 730 49.14 -17.93 0.21
CA TYR A 730 48.81 -19.08 1.06
C TYR A 730 50.02 -19.55 1.88
N GLU A 731 51.20 -19.66 1.27
CA GLU A 731 52.45 -20.01 1.99
C GLU A 731 52.82 -18.97 3.07
N LYS A 732 52.53 -17.67 2.83
CA LYS A 732 52.71 -16.62 3.83
C LYS A 732 51.76 -16.78 5.02
N VAL A 733 50.49 -17.13 4.78
CA VAL A 733 49.50 -17.36 5.84
C VAL A 733 49.79 -18.66 6.61
N PHE A 734 50.24 -19.71 5.92
CA PHE A 734 50.67 -20.97 6.54
C PHE A 734 51.93 -20.79 7.40
N ALA A 735 52.89 -19.96 6.96
CA ALA A 735 54.06 -19.59 7.76
C ALA A 735 53.70 -18.73 8.99
N LEU A 736 52.67 -17.88 8.89
CA LEU A 736 52.18 -17.04 10.00
C LEU A 736 51.39 -17.82 11.05
N THR A 737 50.77 -18.93 10.68
CA THR A 737 49.94 -19.77 11.58
C THR A 737 50.74 -20.82 12.35
N GLN A 738 52.03 -21.02 12.06
CA GLN A 738 52.91 -21.94 12.79
C GLN A 738 53.58 -21.34 14.05
N SER A 739 53.39 -20.05 14.36
CA SER A 739 54.03 -19.44 15.53
C SER A 739 53.04 -19.07 16.63
N ALA A 740 53.20 -19.68 17.80
CA ALA A 740 52.44 -19.38 19.01
C ALA A 740 52.91 -18.06 19.66
N SER A 741 52.60 -16.92 19.04
CA SER A 741 52.88 -15.60 19.62
C SER A 741 51.77 -14.56 19.33
N PRO A 742 51.33 -13.76 20.33
CA PRO A 742 50.28 -12.74 20.17
C PRO A 742 50.57 -11.65 19.13
N ASP A 743 51.85 -11.37 18.84
CA ASP A 743 52.25 -10.37 17.83
C ASP A 743 51.96 -10.82 16.38
N ALA A 744 51.83 -12.12 16.15
CA ALA A 744 51.43 -12.66 14.84
C ALA A 744 49.95 -12.31 14.54
N GLY A 745 49.07 -12.34 15.54
CA GLY A 745 47.65 -12.02 15.38
C GLY A 745 47.39 -10.57 14.97
N LYS A 746 48.18 -9.62 15.49
CA LYS A 746 48.08 -8.20 15.13
C LYS A 746 48.54 -7.93 13.70
N LYS A 747 49.61 -8.60 13.24
CA LYS A 747 50.10 -8.52 11.86
C LYS A 747 49.15 -9.18 10.85
N ILE A 748 48.48 -10.25 11.25
CA ILE A 748 47.45 -10.93 10.43
C ILE A 748 46.24 -10.01 10.24
N ALA A 749 45.76 -9.35 11.30
CA ALA A 749 44.65 -8.39 11.21
C ALA A 749 44.97 -7.17 10.33
N ASP A 750 46.19 -6.61 10.46
CA ASP A 750 46.64 -5.49 9.61
C ASP A 750 46.82 -5.88 8.14
N PHE A 751 47.19 -7.15 7.86
CA PHE A 751 47.30 -7.66 6.49
C PHE A 751 45.93 -7.88 5.83
N PHE A 752 44.96 -8.48 6.54
CA PHE A 752 43.59 -8.61 6.04
C PHE A 752 42.90 -7.25 5.83
N GLY A 753 43.24 -6.24 6.63
CA GLY A 753 42.83 -4.85 6.38
C GLY A 753 43.33 -4.32 5.03
N ARG A 754 44.63 -4.48 4.74
CA ARG A 754 45.24 -4.01 3.47
C ARG A 754 44.76 -4.77 2.23
N VAL A 755 44.44 -6.05 2.36
CA VAL A 755 43.87 -6.86 1.26
C VAL A 755 42.43 -6.44 0.97
N LYS A 756 41.64 -6.13 2.01
CA LYS A 756 40.28 -5.62 1.88
C LYS A 756 40.25 -4.23 1.20
N ASP A 757 41.20 -3.37 1.54
CA ASP A 757 41.33 -2.05 0.92
C ASP A 757 41.74 -2.16 -0.56
N LYS A 758 42.70 -3.04 -0.89
CA LYS A 758 43.08 -3.32 -2.30
C LYS A 758 41.98 -3.97 -3.13
N ALA A 759 41.18 -4.85 -2.54
CA ALA A 759 40.03 -5.46 -3.22
C ALA A 759 38.94 -4.41 -3.51
N GLY A 760 38.70 -3.48 -2.58
CA GLY A 760 37.78 -2.34 -2.79
C GLY A 760 38.25 -1.37 -3.88
N ASP A 761 39.57 -1.15 -4.00
CA ASP A 761 40.14 -0.31 -5.06
C ASP A 761 40.15 -1.01 -6.43
N LEU A 762 40.33 -2.34 -6.46
CA LEU A 762 40.21 -3.15 -7.68
C LEU A 762 38.74 -3.21 -8.18
N GLU A 763 37.77 -3.32 -7.27
CA GLU A 763 36.35 -3.27 -7.58
C GLU A 763 35.93 -1.90 -8.16
N ARG A 764 36.49 -0.80 -7.65
CA ARG A 764 36.30 0.55 -8.24
C ARG A 764 36.93 0.66 -9.62
N SER A 765 38.14 0.12 -9.81
CA SER A 765 38.84 0.13 -11.11
C SER A 765 38.11 -0.69 -12.18
N LEU A 766 37.51 -1.83 -11.82
CA LEU A 766 36.71 -2.66 -12.72
C LEU A 766 35.38 -1.97 -13.09
N LYS A 767 34.71 -1.33 -12.12
CA LYS A 767 33.49 -0.53 -12.36
C LYS A 767 33.74 0.71 -13.23
N GLU A 768 34.92 1.32 -13.15
CA GLU A 768 35.30 2.44 -14.04
C GLU A 768 35.63 1.98 -15.46
N LYS A 769 36.28 0.82 -15.62
CA LYS A 769 36.58 0.23 -16.94
C LYS A 769 35.31 -0.18 -17.70
N ASP A 770 34.36 -0.84 -17.04
CA ASP A 770 33.09 -1.23 -17.67
C ASP A 770 32.25 -0.02 -18.10
N ARG A 771 32.37 1.09 -17.37
CA ARG A 771 31.70 2.36 -17.71
C ARG A 771 32.33 3.01 -18.94
N HIS A 772 33.64 2.90 -19.11
CA HIS A 772 34.38 3.44 -20.26
C HIS A 772 34.18 2.61 -21.54
N ASP A 773 34.07 1.28 -21.42
CA ASP A 773 33.78 0.37 -22.54
C ASP A 773 32.33 0.48 -23.04
N LEU A 774 31.36 0.73 -22.14
CA LEU A 774 29.97 1.00 -22.55
C LEU A 774 29.84 2.37 -23.23
N LEU A 775 30.51 3.41 -22.73
CA LEU A 775 30.52 4.75 -23.33
C LEU A 775 31.24 4.80 -24.70
N GLY A 776 32.28 3.99 -24.89
CA GLY A 776 32.95 3.81 -26.19
C GLY A 776 32.05 3.12 -27.21
N ARG A 777 31.38 2.02 -26.83
CA ARG A 777 30.45 1.29 -27.70
C ARG A 777 29.19 2.07 -28.06
N VAL A 778 28.73 2.97 -27.19
CA VAL A 778 27.60 3.87 -27.46
C VAL A 778 28.02 5.05 -28.35
N LYS A 779 29.23 5.61 -28.19
CA LYS A 779 29.76 6.67 -29.07
C LYS A 779 30.05 6.18 -30.48
N ASP A 780 30.57 4.97 -30.65
CA ASP A 780 30.84 4.40 -31.98
C ASP A 780 29.57 4.04 -32.75
N LYS A 781 28.51 3.58 -32.04
CA LYS A 781 27.18 3.34 -32.64
C LYS A 781 26.42 4.64 -32.93
N ALA A 782 26.58 5.69 -32.12
CA ALA A 782 25.99 7.00 -32.40
C ALA A 782 26.66 7.69 -33.61
N GLY A 783 27.98 7.56 -33.77
CA GLY A 783 28.72 8.12 -34.91
C GLY A 783 28.46 7.43 -36.26
N THR A 784 28.12 6.13 -36.25
CA THR A 784 27.69 5.41 -37.47
C THR A 784 26.25 5.71 -37.85
N PHE A 785 25.37 5.96 -36.86
CA PHE A 785 23.97 6.36 -37.10
C PHE A 785 23.86 7.82 -37.59
N GLU A 786 24.68 8.75 -37.07
CA GLU A 786 24.74 10.13 -37.56
C GLU A 786 25.29 10.25 -38.99
N ARG A 787 26.21 9.38 -39.41
CA ARG A 787 26.71 9.35 -40.81
C ARG A 787 25.66 8.84 -41.79
N SER A 788 24.84 7.87 -41.39
CA SER A 788 23.75 7.33 -42.24
C SER A 788 22.57 8.30 -42.41
N ILE A 789 22.41 9.29 -41.53
CA ILE A 789 21.36 10.31 -41.60
C ILE A 789 21.86 11.58 -42.34
N LYS A 790 23.15 11.90 -42.28
CA LYS A 790 23.75 13.05 -42.99
C LYS A 790 24.01 12.84 -44.49
N GLU A 791 23.91 11.61 -45.00
CA GLU A 791 24.05 11.29 -46.44
C GLU A 791 22.74 11.32 -47.25
N LYS A 792 21.56 11.45 -46.62
CA LYS A 792 20.27 11.37 -47.31
C LYS A 792 19.48 12.69 -47.48
N ASP A 793 19.91 13.80 -46.87
CA ASP A 793 19.14 15.06 -46.88
C ASP A 793 19.92 16.29 -47.39
N ARG A 794 20.69 16.12 -48.49
CA ARG A 794 21.41 17.26 -49.07
C ARG A 794 21.41 17.30 -50.60
N HIS A 795 20.30 16.92 -51.23
CA HIS A 795 20.03 17.23 -52.64
C HIS A 795 18.65 17.87 -52.80
N GLY A 796 18.67 19.19 -52.87
CA GLY A 796 17.50 20.00 -53.19
C GLY A 796 17.26 21.07 -52.15
N ILE A 797 17.05 22.29 -52.64
CA ILE A 797 16.50 23.41 -51.86
C ILE A 797 17.53 24.15 -50.98
N LEU A 798 18.59 24.70 -51.60
CA LEU A 798 18.89 26.14 -51.54
C LEU A 798 19.96 26.52 -52.57
N ALA A 799 19.55 26.53 -53.84
CA ALA A 799 20.31 26.95 -55.01
C ALA A 799 20.60 28.47 -55.05
N LYS A 800 21.01 29.08 -53.93
CA LYS A 800 21.16 30.53 -53.77
C LYS A 800 22.45 30.94 -53.03
N MET A 801 23.55 30.22 -53.27
CA MET A 801 24.91 30.74 -53.05
C MET A 801 25.71 30.81 -54.36
N LYS A 802 24.99 30.91 -55.49
CA LYS A 802 25.52 31.25 -56.82
C LYS A 802 25.70 32.77 -57.02
N GLU A 803 25.35 33.60 -56.05
CA GLU A 803 25.41 35.08 -56.20
C GLU A 803 26.45 35.75 -55.29
N GLY A 804 27.25 34.97 -54.55
CA GLY A 804 28.36 35.48 -53.76
C GLY A 804 29.69 35.19 -54.42
N ALA A 805 30.32 36.24 -54.97
CA ALA A 805 31.76 36.29 -55.25
C ALA A 805 32.29 35.65 -56.54
N GLU A 806 31.51 35.79 -57.64
CA GLU A 806 32.07 36.18 -58.94
C GLU A 806 32.79 37.55 -58.89
N THR A 807 32.66 38.29 -57.80
CA THR A 807 33.55 39.38 -57.48
C THR A 807 34.86 38.83 -56.95
N MET A 808 35.93 39.05 -57.73
CA MET A 808 37.32 38.77 -57.42
C MET A 808 37.88 37.50 -58.10
N GLN A 809 37.97 37.36 -59.43
CA GLN A 809 38.28 38.38 -60.45
C GLN A 809 39.08 39.58 -59.92
N THR A 810 39.89 39.34 -58.92
CA THR A 810 40.97 40.21 -58.60
C THR A 810 42.05 39.22 -58.39
N LYS A 811 43.01 39.43 -59.25
CA LYS A 811 44.36 39.12 -58.94
C LYS A 811 44.68 37.72 -59.47
N ILE A 812 44.97 37.62 -60.78
CA ILE A 812 45.95 38.48 -61.48
C ILE A 812 47.16 38.62 -60.54
N GLN A 813 48.34 38.19 -60.95
CA GLN A 813 49.43 37.99 -60.00
C GLN A 813 49.09 36.87 -59.01
N ALA A 814 49.20 35.61 -59.39
CA ALA A 814 50.53 35.04 -59.49
C ALA A 814 50.57 33.93 -60.57
N LYS A 815 50.42 34.38 -61.82
CA LYS A 815 51.12 33.78 -62.97
C LYS A 815 52.62 34.10 -62.88
N ALA A 816 53.22 33.82 -61.73
CA ALA A 816 54.58 34.10 -61.31
C ALA A 816 54.70 33.34 -59.99
N GLU A 817 55.18 32.12 -59.92
CA GLU A 817 56.45 31.59 -60.38
C GLU A 817 56.23 30.07 -60.44
N SER A 818 56.26 29.44 -61.61
CA SER A 818 57.48 29.13 -62.33
C SER A 818 58.38 28.20 -61.50
N VAL A 819 58.70 27.06 -62.12
CA VAL A 819 59.90 26.26 -61.84
C VAL A 819 59.90 25.51 -60.50
N GLY A 820 59.77 24.18 -60.58
CA GLY A 820 59.97 23.33 -59.42
C GLY A 820 61.37 23.43 -58.84
N LEU A 821 61.49 23.17 -57.54
CA LEU A 821 62.65 22.56 -56.89
C LEU A 821 62.36 22.31 -55.40
N ARG A 822 63.12 21.36 -54.85
CA ARG A 822 63.39 21.03 -53.44
C ARG A 822 63.62 22.30 -52.59
N ALA A 823 63.62 22.32 -51.25
CA ALA A 823 64.15 21.35 -50.30
C ALA A 823 63.69 21.70 -48.86
N SER A 824 63.98 20.77 -47.94
CA SER A 824 64.43 20.96 -46.53
C SER A 824 64.91 22.38 -46.18
N ASP A 825 64.83 22.89 -44.96
CA ASP A 825 65.36 22.35 -43.70
C ASP A 825 65.04 23.39 -42.60
N LYS A 826 65.00 22.98 -41.31
CA LYS A 826 65.48 23.72 -40.09
C LYS A 826 65.03 25.20 -39.87
N SER A 827 64.84 25.71 -38.67
CA SER A 827 65.15 25.36 -37.28
C SER A 827 64.51 26.47 -36.41
N SER A 828 64.46 26.25 -35.08
CA SER A 828 64.73 27.25 -34.01
C SER A 828 64.14 28.66 -34.17
N GLU A 829 63.32 29.20 -33.28
CA GLU A 829 63.26 29.13 -31.81
C GLU A 829 61.83 29.37 -31.31
#